data_AF-A0A7K1UJ16-F1
#
_entry.id   AF-A0A7K1UJ16-F1
#
_cell.length_a   1.000
_cell.length_b   1.000
_cell.length_c   1.000
_cell.angle_alpha   90.00
_cell.angle_beta   90.00
_cell.angle_gamma   90.00
#
_symmetry.space_group_name_H-M   'P 1'
#
loop_
_entity.id
_entity.type
_entity.pdbx_description
1 polymer ?
#
loop_
_entity_poly.entity_id
_entity_poly.type
_entity_poly.pdbx_seq_one_letter_code
_entity_poly.pdbx_strand_id
1 'polypeptide(L)'
;MQGPEVHSAEAVIDNGKYGTSTIRFETGRLAKQAAGSALITLDEETTILSATTVGKSPREGFDFFPLTVDVEERMYAAGRIPGSFFRREGRPTTDAILACRLIDRPLRPAFKKGIRNEVQVVETILSINPDDLYDVVAINAASMSTQLSGLPFSGPIGGVRVALIDDGESAQWVAFPKHSQLQTAVFDMVVAGRIVGDDIAVMMVEAEATDDSWKFIKEQGRTAPTEEIVAEGLEAAKPFIKVLCEAQADLAARAAKEPIEVPIFKDYEDDVFQAVKAKAEEKLSSIYQIADKQQREAADAELKAELVEELAGEGKEFEGRGAEVGKALSSITKQVIRQRILRDQVRIDGRGLADIRQLTAEVEVLPRVHGSAIFERGETQIMGVTTLNMLKMEQSIDSLSPETKKRYMHNYNFPPYSTGETGRVGSPKRREIGHGALAERALVPVLPSREEFPYAIRQVSEALGSNGSTSMGSVCASTLSLLNAGVPLKAPVAGIAMGLVSDQVDGETRYAALTDILGAEDAFGDMDFKVAGTSEFVTAIQLDTKLDGIPASVLTAALKQAREARLHILGVLNAAIDAPDEMAVTAPRIISVTVPVDKIGEVIGPKGKMINQIQEDTGTDISIEDDGTVLIGATDGDSAEAARAAINAIANPQVPEVGERYLGTVVKLTSFGAFISLTPGKDGLVHISELRQLNDGKRVNDVEDVLSVGQKLQVEINKIDDRGKLSLVPVVDEDDDNNKQSVNQVNEPAEEPVED
;
A
#
# COMPACT_ATOMS: atom_id res chain seq x y z
N MET A 1 34.15 11.54 40.94
CA MET A 1 33.71 11.42 39.54
C MET A 1 32.41 12.19 39.43
N GLN A 2 32.42 13.39 38.85
CA GLN A 2 31.17 14.05 38.47
C GLN A 2 30.49 13.15 37.42
N GLY A 3 29.21 12.81 37.63
CA GLY A 3 28.45 12.01 36.66
C GLY A 3 28.38 12.73 35.31
N PRO A 4 27.94 12.05 34.23
CA PRO A 4 27.69 12.74 32.97
C PRO A 4 26.74 13.93 33.16
N GLU A 5 27.11 15.07 32.58
CA GLU A 5 26.19 16.20 32.44
C GLU A 5 25.11 15.78 31.43
N VAL A 6 23.89 15.62 31.91
CA VAL A 6 22.73 15.23 31.10
C VAL A 6 21.93 16.50 30.81
N HIS A 7 21.68 16.77 29.54
CA HIS A 7 20.90 17.92 29.10
C HIS A 7 19.62 17.44 28.44
N SER A 8 18.53 18.18 28.63
CA SER A 8 17.28 17.94 27.92
C SER A 8 16.58 19.23 27.50
N ALA A 9 15.73 19.13 26.48
CA ALA A 9 14.80 20.14 26.00
C ALA A 9 13.47 19.48 25.65
N GLU A 10 12.38 20.25 25.62
CA GLU A 10 11.03 19.74 25.36
C GLU A 10 10.33 20.59 24.31
N ALA A 11 9.63 19.91 23.40
CA ALA A 11 8.69 20.49 22.46
C ALA A 11 7.28 20.09 22.88
N VAL A 12 6.46 21.07 23.28
CA VAL A 12 5.07 20.86 23.69
C VAL A 12 4.15 21.13 22.50
N ILE A 13 3.40 20.12 22.11
CA ILE A 13 2.49 20.12 20.96
C ILE A 13 1.07 20.24 21.49
N ASP A 14 0.43 21.39 21.27
CA ASP A 14 -0.94 21.63 21.68
C ASP A 14 -1.92 21.32 20.53
N ASN A 15 -2.75 20.30 20.71
CA ASN A 15 -3.81 19.91 19.78
C ASN A 15 -5.21 20.37 20.27
N GLY A 16 -5.30 21.27 21.23
CA GLY A 16 -6.55 21.78 21.76
C GLY A 16 -7.43 20.67 22.34
N LYS A 17 -8.60 20.43 21.74
CA LYS A 17 -9.55 19.41 22.22
C LYS A 17 -9.01 17.96 22.15
N TYR A 18 -7.99 17.73 21.33
CA TYR A 18 -7.34 16.41 21.20
C TYR A 18 -6.16 16.20 22.16
N GLY A 19 -5.96 17.13 23.10
CA GLY A 19 -4.95 17.04 24.15
C GLY A 19 -3.61 17.65 23.76
N THR A 20 -2.58 17.29 24.53
CA THR A 20 -1.23 17.81 24.37
C THR A 20 -0.27 16.63 24.33
N SER A 21 0.72 16.70 23.45
CA SER A 21 1.84 15.74 23.41
C SER A 21 3.16 16.46 23.67
N THR A 22 4.09 15.79 24.33
CA THR A 22 5.41 16.33 24.68
C THR A 22 6.50 15.46 24.09
N ILE A 23 7.37 16.07 23.31
CA ILE A 23 8.56 15.43 22.76
C ILE A 23 9.76 15.94 23.52
N ARG A 24 10.37 15.05 24.31
CA ARG A 24 11.54 15.36 25.13
C ARG A 24 12.79 14.83 24.47
N PHE A 25 13.77 15.71 24.29
CA PHE A 25 15.09 15.42 23.76
C PHE A 25 16.07 15.33 24.92
N GLU A 26 16.83 14.24 25.03
CA GLU A 26 17.86 14.05 26.07
C GLU A 26 19.21 13.67 25.43
N THR A 27 20.31 14.22 25.93
CA THR A 27 21.67 13.82 25.53
C THR A 27 22.64 13.79 26.72
N GLY A 28 23.85 13.26 26.50
CA GLY A 28 24.91 13.14 27.50
C GLY A 28 24.90 11.83 28.28
N ARG A 29 23.80 11.07 28.27
CA ARG A 29 23.65 9.80 29.00
C ARG A 29 24.13 8.57 28.22
N LEU A 30 23.61 8.37 27.01
CA LEU A 30 23.74 7.12 26.23
C LEU A 30 24.61 7.30 24.98
N ALA A 31 25.20 6.19 24.50
CA ALA A 31 25.98 6.11 23.26
C ALA A 31 27.05 7.21 23.08
N LYS A 32 27.76 7.57 24.17
CA LYS A 32 28.73 8.69 24.21
C LYS A 32 29.91 8.60 23.23
N GLN A 33 30.14 7.41 22.66
CA GLN A 33 31.19 7.19 21.66
C GLN A 33 30.76 7.64 20.25
N ALA A 34 29.46 7.81 20.00
CA ALA A 34 28.97 8.33 18.73
C ALA A 34 29.41 9.78 18.51
N ALA A 35 29.43 10.23 17.26
CA ALA A 35 29.69 11.63 16.94
C ALA A 35 28.61 12.49 17.58
N GLY A 36 27.33 12.13 17.44
CA GLY A 36 26.24 12.68 18.24
C GLY A 36 25.25 11.59 18.65
N SER A 37 24.56 11.79 19.77
CA SER A 37 23.63 10.82 20.35
C SER A 37 22.50 11.55 21.05
N ALA A 38 21.27 11.11 20.85
CA ALA A 38 20.09 11.65 21.52
C ALA A 38 19.10 10.52 21.87
N LEU A 39 18.49 10.62 23.04
CA LEU A 39 17.36 9.80 23.46
C LEU A 39 16.11 10.67 23.39
N ILE A 40 15.15 10.30 22.56
CA ILE A 40 13.90 11.04 22.38
C ILE A 40 12.76 10.25 22.99
N THR A 41 11.89 10.92 23.72
CA THR A 41 10.66 10.33 24.24
C THR A 41 9.45 11.12 23.80
N LEU A 42 8.43 10.44 23.29
CA LEU A 42 7.08 10.98 23.11
C LEU A 42 6.24 10.57 24.32
N ASP A 43 5.71 11.56 25.04
CA ASP A 43 4.84 11.39 26.21
C ASP A 43 5.40 10.44 27.29
N GLU A 44 6.75 10.37 27.40
CA GLU A 44 7.50 9.48 28.28
C GLU A 44 7.29 7.96 28.06
N GLU A 45 6.52 7.54 27.05
CA GLU A 45 6.18 6.14 26.79
C GLU A 45 6.92 5.56 25.58
N THR A 46 6.89 6.27 24.44
CA THR A 46 7.60 5.86 23.22
C THR A 46 9.00 6.44 23.22
N THR A 47 10.03 5.59 23.21
CA THR A 47 11.43 6.00 23.36
C THR A 47 12.28 5.53 22.19
N ILE A 48 13.04 6.45 21.60
CA ILE A 48 13.97 6.18 20.49
C ILE A 48 15.37 6.65 20.87
N LEU A 49 16.37 5.79 20.64
CA LEU A 49 17.77 6.17 20.69
C LEU A 49 18.28 6.41 19.28
N SER A 50 18.75 7.62 19.02
CA SER A 50 19.44 7.99 17.79
C SER A 50 20.94 8.16 18.03
N ALA A 51 21.75 7.55 17.18
CA ALA A 51 23.20 7.72 17.19
C ALA A 51 23.72 8.03 15.78
N THR A 52 24.37 9.19 15.64
CA THR A 52 25.06 9.60 14.42
C THR A 52 26.56 9.38 14.53
N THR A 53 27.15 8.74 13.53
CA THR A 53 28.59 8.50 13.41
C THR A 53 29.11 8.95 12.05
N VAL A 54 30.39 9.28 12.00
CA VAL A 54 31.10 9.67 10.77
C VAL A 54 32.41 8.91 10.64
N GLY A 55 32.68 8.43 9.43
CA GLY A 55 33.95 7.79 9.09
C GLY A 55 35.11 8.78 9.17
N LYS A 56 36.25 8.32 9.69
CA LYS A 56 37.46 9.17 9.85
C LYS A 56 38.03 9.67 8.53
N SER A 57 37.86 8.89 7.47
CA SER A 57 38.36 9.19 6.13
C SER A 57 37.22 9.22 5.12
N PRO A 58 37.32 10.07 4.08
CA PRO A 58 36.46 9.98 2.91
C PRO A 58 36.50 8.60 2.28
N ARG A 59 35.38 8.17 1.70
CA ARG A 59 35.30 6.90 1.00
C ARG A 59 35.91 7.03 -0.39
N GLU A 60 36.97 6.28 -0.66
CA GLU A 60 37.62 6.28 -1.97
C GLU A 60 36.70 5.75 -3.07
N GLY A 61 36.76 6.37 -4.25
CA GLY A 61 35.98 5.95 -5.43
C GLY A 61 34.48 6.29 -5.39
N PHE A 62 34.01 7.02 -4.38
CA PHE A 62 32.62 7.46 -4.28
C PHE A 62 32.48 8.88 -4.86
N ASP A 63 31.57 9.05 -5.81
CA ASP A 63 31.24 10.34 -6.42
C ASP A 63 29.95 10.96 -5.85
N PHE A 64 29.37 10.34 -4.81
CA PHE A 64 28.18 10.79 -4.09
C PHE A 64 28.40 10.83 -2.58
N PHE A 65 27.51 11.50 -1.85
CA PHE A 65 27.52 11.56 -0.39
C PHE A 65 27.00 10.24 0.24
N PRO A 66 27.86 9.46 0.93
CA PRO A 66 27.48 8.16 1.48
C PRO A 66 26.81 8.32 2.86
N LEU A 67 25.59 8.87 2.86
CA LEU A 67 24.67 8.84 4.00
C LEU A 67 23.88 7.53 4.04
N THR A 68 23.89 6.87 5.18
CA THR A 68 23.07 5.69 5.49
C THR A 68 22.23 5.97 6.73
N VAL A 69 20.92 5.72 6.63
CA VAL A 69 19.99 5.75 7.77
C VAL A 69 19.49 4.34 8.04
N ASP A 70 19.53 3.88 9.28
CA ASP A 70 19.00 2.57 9.69
C ASP A 70 18.01 2.74 10.84
N VAL A 71 16.86 2.09 10.73
CA VAL A 71 15.83 2.03 11.76
C VAL A 71 15.72 0.60 12.23
N GLU A 72 16.00 0.40 13.51
CA GLU A 72 16.05 -0.90 14.16
C GLU A 72 14.86 -1.02 15.11
N GLU A 73 13.80 -1.68 14.63
CA GLU A 73 12.71 -2.13 15.48
C GLU A 73 13.22 -3.23 16.41
N ARG A 74 12.91 -3.10 17.70
CA ARG A 74 13.20 -4.12 18.70
C ARG A 74 11.88 -4.59 19.27
N MET A 75 11.56 -5.88 19.16
CA MET A 75 10.24 -6.39 19.58
C MET A 75 10.03 -6.26 21.08
N TYR A 76 11.13 -6.20 21.86
CA TYR A 76 11.05 -5.87 23.28
C TYR A 76 10.47 -4.48 23.54
N ALA A 77 10.50 -3.56 22.58
CA ALA A 77 9.91 -2.22 22.73
C ALA A 77 8.40 -2.30 22.98
N ALA A 78 7.74 -3.33 22.43
CA ALA A 78 6.34 -3.67 22.67
C ALA A 78 6.18 -4.85 23.65
N GLY A 79 7.24 -5.25 24.37
CA GLY A 79 7.21 -6.40 25.29
C GLY A 79 7.03 -7.77 24.60
N ARG A 80 7.33 -7.89 23.31
CA ARG A 80 7.13 -9.10 22.51
C ARG A 80 8.44 -9.83 22.21
N ILE A 81 8.38 -11.17 22.09
CA ILE A 81 9.43 -11.98 21.49
C ILE A 81 9.11 -12.11 19.98
N PRO A 82 10.07 -11.92 19.06
CA PRO A 82 9.83 -12.02 17.61
C PRO A 82 9.19 -13.36 17.21
N GLY A 83 8.21 -13.33 16.31
CA GLY A 83 7.53 -14.52 15.78
C GLY A 83 8.40 -15.35 14.83
N SER A 84 9.50 -14.78 14.34
CA SER A 84 10.47 -15.43 13.46
C SER A 84 10.97 -16.77 14.02
N PHE A 85 11.35 -17.71 13.14
CA PHE A 85 11.82 -19.05 13.53
C PHE A 85 12.94 -19.02 14.57
N PHE A 86 13.84 -18.03 14.50
CA PHE A 86 14.98 -17.88 15.41
C PHE A 86 14.65 -17.08 16.69
N ARG A 87 13.42 -16.58 16.85
CA ARG A 87 13.01 -15.70 17.97
C ARG A 87 13.92 -14.48 18.13
N ARG A 88 14.35 -13.94 16.99
CA ARG A 88 15.23 -12.77 16.88
C ARG A 88 14.80 -11.92 15.70
N GLU A 89 14.95 -10.61 15.82
CA GLU A 89 14.73 -9.66 14.73
C GLU A 89 15.67 -10.00 13.56
N GLY A 90 15.10 -9.98 12.35
CA GLY A 90 15.75 -10.43 11.13
C GLY A 90 16.00 -9.29 10.16
N ARG A 91 15.45 -9.42 8.94
CA ARG A 91 15.48 -8.34 7.96
C ARG A 91 14.59 -7.18 8.44
N PRO A 92 14.93 -5.92 8.10
CA PRO A 92 14.07 -4.78 8.37
C PRO A 92 12.66 -4.98 7.82
N THR A 93 11.67 -4.57 8.59
CA THR A 93 10.25 -4.55 8.21
C THR A 93 10.01 -3.46 7.16
N THR A 94 8.84 -3.48 6.52
CA THR A 94 8.44 -2.42 5.58
C THR A 94 8.42 -1.07 6.30
N ASP A 95 7.82 -1.00 7.48
CA ASP A 95 7.73 0.22 8.31
C ASP A 95 9.11 0.79 8.64
N ALA A 96 10.05 -0.06 9.07
CA ALA A 96 11.43 0.36 9.33
C ALA A 96 12.12 0.93 8.07
N ILE A 97 11.93 0.30 6.91
CA ILE A 97 12.50 0.78 5.64
C ILE A 97 11.87 2.10 5.21
N LEU A 98 10.56 2.27 5.38
CA LEU A 98 9.86 3.51 5.08
C LEU A 98 10.29 4.62 6.03
N ALA A 99 10.44 4.35 7.33
CA ALA A 99 10.98 5.28 8.30
C ALA A 99 12.42 5.71 7.95
N CYS A 100 13.30 4.78 7.53
CA CYS A 100 14.63 5.14 7.02
C CYS A 100 14.53 6.15 5.87
N ARG A 101 13.57 5.97 4.96
CA ARG A 101 13.37 6.88 3.82
C ARG A 101 12.81 8.23 4.25
N LEU A 102 11.84 8.26 5.16
CA LEU A 102 11.28 9.49 5.72
C LEU A 102 12.34 10.32 6.44
N ILE A 103 13.34 9.69 7.05
CA ILE A 103 14.47 10.35 7.69
C ILE A 103 15.51 10.80 6.66
N ASP A 104 15.92 9.94 5.73
CA ASP A 104 16.99 10.23 4.76
C ASP A 104 16.65 11.41 3.84
N ARG A 105 15.39 11.48 3.36
CA ARG A 105 14.91 12.49 2.41
C ARG A 105 15.13 13.94 2.86
N PRO A 106 14.72 14.37 4.08
CA PRO A 106 15.00 15.72 4.56
C PRO A 106 16.43 15.90 5.08
N LEU A 107 17.09 14.87 5.64
CA LEU A 107 18.45 15.00 6.18
C LEU A 107 19.49 15.17 5.08
N ARG A 108 19.42 14.38 4.01
CA ARG A 108 20.41 14.35 2.92
C ARG A 108 20.70 15.72 2.29
N PRO A 109 19.72 16.55 1.89
CA PRO A 109 19.98 17.87 1.33
C PRO A 109 20.45 18.90 2.37
N ALA A 110 20.28 18.65 3.68
CA ALA A 110 20.74 19.55 4.73
C ALA A 110 22.24 19.42 5.03
N PHE A 111 22.92 18.39 4.53
CA PHE A 111 24.38 18.30 4.61
C PHE A 111 25.05 19.22 3.58
N LYS A 112 26.19 19.81 3.96
CA LYS A 112 27.01 20.59 3.03
C LYS A 112 27.42 19.73 1.83
N LYS A 113 27.28 20.27 0.61
CA LYS A 113 27.69 19.58 -0.62
C LYS A 113 29.18 19.27 -0.61
N GLY A 114 29.55 18.14 -1.22
CA GLY A 114 30.95 17.72 -1.37
C GLY A 114 31.48 16.84 -0.23
N ILE A 115 30.69 16.54 0.79
CA ILE A 115 31.07 15.53 1.80
C ILE A 115 31.17 14.16 1.13
N ARG A 116 32.25 13.45 1.43
CA ARG A 116 32.52 12.07 0.98
C ARG A 116 32.84 11.11 2.12
N ASN A 117 32.83 11.59 3.36
CA ASN A 117 32.88 10.73 4.53
C ASN A 117 31.57 9.93 4.65
N GLU A 118 31.67 8.67 5.04
CA GLU A 118 30.51 7.88 5.38
C GLU A 118 29.86 8.44 6.64
N VAL A 119 28.56 8.73 6.56
CA VAL A 119 27.76 9.17 7.70
C VAL A 119 26.68 8.13 7.91
N GLN A 120 26.58 7.62 9.14
CA GLN A 120 25.56 6.65 9.52
C GLN A 120 24.73 7.20 10.66
N VAL A 121 23.41 7.19 10.48
CA VAL A 121 22.41 7.55 11.50
C VAL A 121 21.63 6.30 11.82
N VAL A 122 21.70 5.85 13.07
CA VAL A 122 21.01 4.63 13.53
C VAL A 122 19.96 4.99 14.57
N GLU A 123 18.71 4.71 14.25
CA GLU A 123 17.56 4.81 15.13
C GLU A 123 17.25 3.44 15.73
N THR A 124 17.15 3.35 17.05
CA THR A 124 16.71 2.13 17.74
C THR A 124 15.47 2.43 18.55
N ILE A 125 14.37 1.74 18.24
CA ILE A 125 13.11 1.87 18.98
C ILE A 125 13.23 1.05 20.26
N LEU A 126 13.30 1.72 21.42
CA LEU A 126 13.56 1.09 22.71
C LEU A 126 12.28 0.76 23.49
N SER A 127 11.27 1.60 23.39
CA SER A 127 9.92 1.37 23.89
C SER A 127 8.91 2.01 22.94
N ILE A 128 7.72 1.45 22.85
CA ILE A 128 6.63 2.01 22.05
C ILE A 128 5.30 1.82 22.78
N ASN A 129 4.56 2.91 22.94
CA ASN A 129 3.13 2.82 23.24
C ASN A 129 2.44 2.25 21.99
N PRO A 130 1.64 1.17 22.09
CA PRO A 130 0.98 0.57 20.93
C PRO A 130 0.03 1.52 20.17
N ASP A 131 -0.36 2.65 20.77
CA ASP A 131 -1.19 3.67 20.12
C ASP A 131 -0.38 4.79 19.44
N ASP A 132 0.95 4.81 19.56
CA ASP A 132 1.82 5.82 18.96
C ASP A 132 2.45 5.34 17.64
N LEU A 133 2.73 6.30 16.74
CA LEU A 133 3.57 6.07 15.56
C LEU A 133 4.98 6.61 15.80
N TYR A 134 6.00 5.76 15.63
CA TYR A 134 7.38 6.11 15.98
C TYR A 134 8.15 6.88 14.90
N ASP A 135 7.71 6.83 13.65
CA ASP A 135 8.45 7.30 12.47
C ASP A 135 8.80 8.80 12.53
N VAL A 136 7.86 9.66 12.89
CA VAL A 136 8.09 11.10 13.02
C VAL A 136 8.88 11.45 14.28
N VAL A 137 8.79 10.65 15.35
CA VAL A 137 9.68 10.77 16.51
C VAL A 137 11.12 10.44 16.08
N ALA A 138 11.30 9.43 15.22
CA ALA A 138 12.60 9.04 14.68
C ALA A 138 13.23 10.12 13.78
N ILE A 139 12.44 10.88 13.01
CA ILE A 139 12.94 12.04 12.24
C ILE A 139 13.57 13.07 13.18
N ASN A 140 12.86 13.43 14.27
CA ASN A 140 13.35 14.39 15.24
C ASN A 140 14.59 13.86 16.00
N ALA A 141 14.63 12.55 16.27
CA ALA A 141 15.77 11.88 16.90
C ALA A 141 17.02 11.91 16.01
N ALA A 142 16.87 11.55 14.73
CA ALA A 142 17.90 11.59 13.72
C ALA A 142 18.46 13.02 13.53
N SER A 143 17.58 14.01 13.44
CA SER A 143 17.97 15.41 13.37
C SER A 143 18.77 15.84 14.60
N MET A 144 18.27 15.53 15.80
CA MET A 144 18.93 15.93 17.05
C MET A 144 20.32 15.29 17.20
N SER A 145 20.44 13.98 16.97
CA SER A 145 21.74 13.30 17.07
C SER A 145 22.72 13.79 16.01
N THR A 146 22.24 14.11 14.80
CA THR A 146 23.06 14.70 13.73
C THR A 146 23.50 16.11 14.11
N GLN A 147 22.60 16.95 14.63
CA GLN A 147 22.90 18.31 15.07
C GLN A 147 23.96 18.34 16.19
N LEU A 148 23.92 17.38 17.12
CA LEU A 148 24.90 17.25 18.20
C LEU A 148 26.27 16.76 17.74
N SER A 149 26.38 16.22 16.52
CA SER A 149 27.59 15.56 16.03
C SER A 149 28.73 16.51 15.66
N GLY A 150 28.43 17.80 15.45
CA GLY A 150 29.37 18.78 14.91
C GLY A 150 29.58 18.68 13.38
N LEU A 151 28.89 17.77 12.68
CA LEU A 151 28.96 17.67 11.21
C LEU A 151 28.47 18.97 10.54
N PRO A 152 28.95 19.30 9.32
CA PRO A 152 28.44 20.44 8.55
C PRO A 152 27.03 20.14 8.01
N PHE A 153 26.06 20.25 8.91
CA PHE A 153 24.65 19.96 8.75
C PHE A 153 23.84 21.21 9.08
N SER A 154 22.96 21.60 8.17
CA SER A 154 22.13 22.80 8.26
C SER A 154 20.74 22.49 8.81
N GLY A 155 20.71 21.85 9.98
CA GLY A 155 19.50 21.66 10.78
C GLY A 155 19.37 22.71 11.90
N PRO A 156 18.53 22.45 12.92
CA PRO A 156 17.73 21.24 13.11
C PRO A 156 16.58 21.11 12.11
N ILE A 157 16.16 19.86 11.86
CA ILE A 157 14.98 19.49 11.08
C ILE A 157 13.89 19.03 12.06
N GLY A 158 12.70 19.59 11.94
CA GLY A 158 11.50 19.14 12.64
C GLY A 158 10.67 18.24 11.72
N GLY A 159 10.28 17.08 12.22
CA GLY A 159 9.36 16.15 11.54
C GLY A 159 8.06 16.01 12.32
N VAL A 160 6.91 16.17 11.65
CA VAL A 160 5.60 16.04 12.29
C VAL A 160 4.67 15.22 11.40
N ARG A 161 3.81 14.40 12.02
CA ARG A 161 2.64 13.85 11.37
C ARG A 161 1.46 14.73 11.74
N VAL A 162 0.71 15.21 10.75
CA VAL A 162 -0.58 15.88 10.93
C VAL A 162 -1.67 15.07 10.24
N ALA A 163 -2.76 14.78 10.94
CA ALA A 163 -3.91 14.12 10.36
C ALA A 163 -5.14 15.02 10.43
N LEU A 164 -5.93 15.02 9.37
CA LEU A 164 -7.19 15.74 9.32
C LEU A 164 -8.26 14.89 9.98
N ILE A 165 -8.58 15.21 11.23
CA ILE A 165 -9.66 14.56 11.99
C ILE A 165 -10.90 15.43 11.86
N ASP A 166 -11.94 14.84 11.27
CA ASP A 166 -13.25 15.46 11.09
C ASP A 166 -14.28 14.63 11.87
N ASP A 167 -14.89 15.22 12.89
CA ASP A 167 -15.92 14.59 13.72
C ASP A 167 -17.35 14.90 13.24
N GLY A 168 -17.50 15.56 12.09
CA GLY A 168 -18.77 15.99 11.53
C GLY A 168 -19.28 17.32 12.09
N GLU A 169 -18.69 17.82 13.18
CA GLU A 169 -18.95 19.17 13.69
C GLU A 169 -17.81 20.13 13.31
N SER A 170 -16.58 19.63 13.31
CA SER A 170 -15.38 20.40 13.00
C SER A 170 -14.26 19.51 12.45
N ALA A 171 -13.51 20.05 11.50
CA ALA A 171 -12.29 19.44 10.99
C ALA A 171 -11.06 20.13 11.59
N GLN A 172 -10.10 19.36 12.09
CA GLN A 172 -8.86 19.86 12.67
C GLN A 172 -7.66 19.02 12.22
N TRP A 173 -6.56 19.70 11.87
CA TRP A 173 -5.26 19.07 11.71
C TRP A 173 -4.63 18.83 13.09
N VAL A 174 -4.51 17.55 13.46
CA VAL A 174 -3.97 17.10 14.74
C VAL A 174 -2.55 16.59 14.54
N ALA A 175 -1.60 17.15 15.29
CA ALA A 175 -0.19 16.76 15.25
C ALA A 175 0.11 15.58 16.17
N PHE A 176 1.00 14.69 15.73
CA PHE A 176 1.30 13.42 16.41
C PHE A 176 0.04 12.62 16.75
N PRO A 177 -0.85 12.37 15.78
CA PRO A 177 -2.06 11.61 16.03
C PRO A 177 -1.72 10.19 16.46
N LYS A 178 -2.58 9.62 17.29
CA LYS A 178 -2.53 8.23 17.70
C LYS A 178 -3.15 7.30 16.66
N HIS A 179 -2.81 6.01 16.67
CA HIS A 179 -3.45 5.00 15.84
C HIS A 179 -4.98 5.01 16.00
N SER A 180 -5.47 5.13 17.24
CA SER A 180 -6.89 5.27 17.57
C SER A 180 -7.56 6.50 16.95
N GLN A 181 -6.81 7.60 16.81
CA GLN A 181 -7.29 8.83 16.18
C GLN A 181 -7.30 8.73 14.65
N LEU A 182 -6.29 8.09 14.05
CA LEU A 182 -6.18 7.86 12.61
C LEU A 182 -7.35 7.04 12.04
N GLN A 183 -7.97 6.17 12.84
CA GLN A 183 -9.20 5.44 12.48
C GLN A 183 -10.38 6.37 12.13
N THR A 184 -10.31 7.65 12.53
CA THR A 184 -11.33 8.65 12.22
C THR A 184 -10.82 9.80 11.34
N ALA A 185 -9.56 9.74 10.91
CA ALA A 185 -8.98 10.74 10.03
C ALA A 185 -9.39 10.50 8.58
N VAL A 186 -9.50 11.58 7.79
CA VAL A 186 -9.71 11.53 6.33
C VAL A 186 -8.42 11.72 5.53
N PHE A 187 -7.34 12.13 6.21
CA PHE A 187 -6.03 12.33 5.60
C PHE A 187 -4.93 12.24 6.66
N ASP A 188 -3.84 11.56 6.35
CA ASP A 188 -2.63 11.46 7.17
C ASP A 188 -1.44 12.01 6.37
N MET A 189 -0.70 12.96 6.96
CA MET A 189 0.39 13.65 6.30
C MET A 189 1.61 13.82 7.21
N VAL A 190 2.73 13.24 6.80
CA VAL A 190 4.05 13.50 7.38
C VAL A 190 4.70 14.67 6.65
N VAL A 191 5.16 15.66 7.41
CA VAL A 191 5.88 16.85 6.91
C VAL A 191 7.17 17.00 7.69
N ALA A 192 8.28 17.23 6.98
CA ALA A 192 9.55 17.61 7.59
C ALA A 192 10.09 18.89 6.98
N GLY A 193 10.67 19.75 7.81
CA GLY A 193 11.20 21.04 7.40
C GLY A 193 12.15 21.66 8.41
N ARG A 194 12.64 22.86 8.09
CA ARG A 194 13.54 23.63 8.95
C ARG A 194 13.16 25.10 8.98
N ILE A 195 13.63 25.81 10.00
CA ILE A 195 13.47 27.26 10.11
C ILE A 195 14.40 27.95 9.11
N VAL A 196 13.84 28.83 8.27
CA VAL A 196 14.58 29.73 7.38
C VAL A 196 14.02 31.13 7.53
N GLY A 197 14.83 32.05 8.07
CA GLY A 197 14.34 33.38 8.44
C GLY A 197 13.23 33.26 9.50
N ASP A 198 12.06 33.82 9.20
CA ASP A 198 10.89 33.80 10.10
C ASP A 198 9.86 32.70 9.76
N ASP A 199 10.10 31.89 8.72
CA ASP A 199 9.18 30.85 8.23
C ASP A 199 9.80 29.44 8.27
N ILE A 200 8.99 28.43 7.99
CA ILE A 200 9.40 27.04 7.82
C ILE A 200 9.52 26.70 6.35
N ALA A 201 10.74 26.33 5.94
CA ALA A 201 10.99 25.69 4.66
C ALA A 201 10.64 24.20 4.78
N VAL A 202 9.49 23.82 4.20
CA VAL A 202 9.12 22.40 4.02
C VAL A 202 10.14 21.77 3.08
N MET A 203 10.69 20.62 3.47
CA MET A 203 11.71 19.88 2.72
C MET A 203 11.18 18.56 2.16
N MET A 204 10.24 17.95 2.88
CA MET A 204 9.71 16.62 2.57
C MET A 204 8.24 16.52 3.00
N VAL A 205 7.42 15.90 2.16
CA VAL A 205 6.04 15.48 2.47
C VAL A 205 5.83 14.04 2.03
N GLU A 206 5.14 13.26 2.86
CA GLU A 206 4.56 11.96 2.52
C GLU A 206 3.15 11.91 3.11
N ALA A 207 2.12 11.78 2.29
CA ALA A 207 0.75 11.79 2.76
C ALA A 207 -0.17 10.84 1.99
N GLU A 208 -1.27 10.48 2.63
CA GLU A 208 -2.30 9.59 2.12
C GLU A 208 -3.68 9.94 2.65
N ALA A 209 -4.71 9.64 1.87
CA ALA A 209 -6.04 9.42 2.43
C ALA A 209 -6.03 8.08 3.18
N THR A 210 -6.77 8.01 4.28
CA THR A 210 -6.88 6.79 5.11
C THR A 210 -7.81 5.75 4.46
N ASP A 211 -7.73 4.51 4.92
CA ASP A 211 -8.51 3.37 4.44
C ASP A 211 -10.03 3.66 4.35
N ASP A 212 -10.59 4.28 5.39
CA ASP A 212 -12.02 4.60 5.49
C ASP A 212 -12.38 5.98 4.92
N SER A 213 -11.42 6.70 4.31
CA SER A 213 -11.66 8.05 3.79
C SER A 213 -12.82 8.10 2.81
N TRP A 214 -12.92 7.13 1.89
CA TRP A 214 -14.04 7.08 0.95
C TRP A 214 -15.39 7.03 1.67
N LYS A 215 -15.53 6.14 2.67
CA LYS A 215 -16.73 6.01 3.49
C LYS A 215 -17.03 7.30 4.26
N PHE A 216 -16.03 7.87 4.91
CA PHE A 216 -16.19 9.12 5.66
C PHE A 216 -16.66 10.29 4.77
N ILE A 217 -16.07 10.44 3.59
CA ILE A 217 -16.40 11.54 2.68
C ILE A 217 -17.76 11.31 2.03
N LYS A 218 -18.01 10.10 1.51
CA LYS A 218 -19.19 9.81 0.69
C LYS A 218 -20.45 9.49 1.49
N GLU A 219 -20.31 8.80 2.61
CA GLU A 219 -21.45 8.31 3.39
C GLU A 219 -21.71 9.17 4.62
N GLN A 220 -20.68 9.83 5.16
CA GLN A 220 -20.78 10.61 6.40
C GLN A 220 -20.56 12.12 6.18
N GLY A 221 -20.32 12.55 4.93
CA GLY A 221 -20.22 13.97 4.57
C GLY A 221 -19.00 14.69 5.15
N ARG A 222 -17.94 13.95 5.51
CA ARG A 222 -16.69 14.54 6.02
C ARG A 222 -15.91 15.25 4.91
N THR A 223 -15.01 16.13 5.33
CA THR A 223 -14.20 16.97 4.45
C THR A 223 -13.35 16.12 3.51
N ALA A 224 -13.48 16.34 2.20
CA ALA A 224 -12.65 15.66 1.20
C ALA A 224 -11.25 16.31 1.12
N PRO A 225 -10.15 15.53 1.12
CA PRO A 225 -8.79 16.06 1.01
C PRO A 225 -8.48 16.49 -0.43
N THR A 226 -9.06 17.63 -0.83
CA THR A 226 -8.78 18.33 -2.08
C THR A 226 -7.41 19.02 -2.03
N GLU A 227 -6.92 19.50 -3.17
CA GLU A 227 -5.65 20.22 -3.24
C GLU A 227 -5.58 21.42 -2.27
N GLU A 228 -6.69 22.12 -2.07
CA GLU A 228 -6.79 23.24 -1.13
C GLU A 228 -6.65 22.77 0.33
N ILE A 229 -7.37 21.72 0.71
CA ILE A 229 -7.32 21.15 2.07
C ILE A 229 -5.94 20.58 2.38
N VAL A 230 -5.31 19.90 1.42
CA VAL A 230 -3.94 19.40 1.58
C VAL A 230 -2.95 20.55 1.78
N ALA A 231 -3.10 21.65 1.02
CA ALA A 231 -2.27 22.84 1.20
C ALA A 231 -2.46 23.50 2.59
N GLU A 232 -3.71 23.54 3.10
CA GLU A 232 -3.99 23.99 4.47
C GLU A 232 -3.28 23.11 5.52
N GLY A 233 -3.24 21.79 5.32
CA GLY A 233 -2.51 20.88 6.19
C GLY A 233 -1.00 21.13 6.23
N LEU A 234 -0.41 21.52 5.10
CA LEU A 234 1.02 21.88 5.04
C LEU A 234 1.31 23.14 5.85
N GLU A 235 0.44 24.15 5.77
CA GLU A 235 0.56 25.35 6.60
C GLU A 235 0.31 25.04 8.08
N ALA A 236 -0.66 24.16 8.40
CA ALA A 236 -0.94 23.71 9.76
C ALA A 236 0.24 22.94 10.40
N ALA A 237 1.07 22.28 9.59
CA ALA A 237 2.26 21.59 10.08
C ALA A 237 3.39 22.54 10.52
N LYS A 238 3.50 23.74 9.92
CA LYS A 238 4.64 24.66 10.16
C LYS A 238 4.81 25.08 11.62
N PRO A 239 3.77 25.50 12.37
CA PRO A 239 3.93 25.86 13.78
C PRO A 239 4.51 24.72 14.62
N PHE A 240 4.08 23.47 14.38
CA PHE A 240 4.60 22.31 15.11
C PHE A 240 6.07 22.03 14.77
N ILE A 241 6.44 22.12 13.48
CA ILE A 241 7.84 22.00 13.04
C ILE A 241 8.71 23.07 13.70
N LYS A 242 8.21 24.31 13.80
CA LYS A 242 8.93 25.40 14.47
C LYS A 242 9.24 25.07 15.92
N VAL A 243 8.25 24.63 16.69
CA VAL A 243 8.44 24.24 18.11
C VAL A 243 9.47 23.11 18.24
N LEU A 244 9.43 22.11 17.35
CA LEU A 244 10.40 21.01 17.32
C LEU A 244 11.82 21.49 17.02
N CYS A 245 11.98 22.36 16.02
CA CYS A 245 13.27 22.94 15.66
C CYS A 245 13.84 23.80 16.80
N GLU A 246 13.00 24.61 17.45
CA GLU A 246 13.41 25.48 18.56
C GLU A 246 13.90 24.67 19.77
N ALA A 247 13.20 23.61 20.14
CA ALA A 247 13.63 22.71 21.23
C ALA A 247 14.96 22.01 20.91
N GLN A 248 15.14 21.55 19.67
CA GLN A 248 16.41 20.96 19.23
C GLN A 248 17.56 21.98 19.22
N ALA A 249 17.30 23.21 18.76
CA ALA A 249 18.28 24.28 18.73
C ALA A 249 18.72 24.69 20.14
N ASP A 250 17.78 24.77 21.09
CA ASP A 250 18.07 25.02 22.50
C ASP A 250 18.96 23.93 23.12
N LEU A 251 18.68 22.66 22.82
CA LEU A 251 19.53 21.56 23.31
C LEU A 251 20.92 21.60 22.67
N ALA A 252 21.00 21.84 21.36
CA ALA A 252 22.26 21.94 20.64
C ALA A 252 23.13 23.10 21.17
N ALA A 253 22.54 24.25 21.50
CA ALA A 253 23.26 25.38 22.06
C ALA A 253 23.97 25.07 23.39
N ARG A 254 23.50 24.06 24.13
CA ARG A 254 24.03 23.66 25.44
C ARG A 254 24.94 22.44 25.38
N ALA A 255 24.73 21.54 24.41
CA ALA A 255 25.32 20.20 24.43
C ALA A 255 25.93 19.72 23.09
N ALA A 256 25.81 20.49 22.00
CA ALA A 256 26.44 20.11 20.73
C ALA A 256 27.96 20.10 20.84
N LYS A 257 28.59 19.15 20.13
CA LYS A 257 30.06 19.14 20.02
C LYS A 257 30.52 20.26 19.11
N GLU A 258 31.78 20.64 19.28
CA GLU A 258 32.46 21.57 18.39
C GLU A 258 32.35 21.10 16.93
N PRO A 259 32.11 22.03 15.97
CA PRO A 259 32.08 21.70 14.56
C PRO A 259 33.33 20.93 14.13
N ILE A 260 33.13 19.82 13.43
CA ILE A 260 34.22 19.01 12.89
C ILE A 260 34.49 19.40 11.44
N GLU A 261 35.77 19.57 11.11
CA GLU A 261 36.20 19.77 9.73
C GLU A 261 36.21 18.42 9.00
N VAL A 262 35.34 18.31 7.99
CA VAL A 262 35.36 17.22 7.02
C VAL A 262 35.83 17.78 5.68
N PRO A 263 36.69 17.07 4.94
CA PRO A 263 37.15 17.52 3.63
C PRO A 263 35.96 17.64 2.68
N ILE A 264 35.92 18.77 1.97
CA ILE A 264 34.89 19.06 0.97
C ILE A 264 35.50 18.87 -0.40
N PHE A 265 34.92 17.96 -1.17
CA PHE A 265 35.31 17.68 -2.54
C PHE A 265 34.42 18.48 -3.47
N LYS A 266 34.99 19.47 -4.16
CA LYS A 266 34.32 20.13 -5.26
C LYS A 266 34.24 19.18 -6.44
N ASP A 267 33.18 19.28 -7.22
CA ASP A 267 33.04 18.50 -8.45
C ASP A 267 33.95 19.05 -9.57
N TYR A 268 34.34 20.34 -9.49
CA TYR A 268 35.25 21.05 -10.39
C TYR A 268 35.72 22.37 -9.75
N GLU A 269 36.86 22.89 -10.21
CA GLU A 269 37.29 24.25 -9.89
C GLU A 269 36.77 25.30 -10.90
N ASP A 270 36.83 26.57 -10.50
CA ASP A 270 36.25 27.69 -11.26
C ASP A 270 36.92 27.90 -12.62
N ASP A 271 38.21 27.60 -12.75
CA ASP A 271 38.97 27.68 -14.00
C ASP A 271 38.42 26.73 -15.07
N VAL A 272 38.20 25.46 -14.69
CA VAL A 272 37.59 24.45 -15.56
C VAL A 272 36.16 24.84 -15.90
N PHE A 273 35.38 25.32 -14.92
CA PHE A 273 34.00 25.75 -15.18
C PHE A 273 33.93 26.85 -16.25
N GLN A 274 34.76 27.89 -16.14
CA GLN A 274 34.77 28.99 -17.13
C GLN A 274 35.23 28.51 -18.52
N ALA A 275 36.26 27.66 -18.57
CA ALA A 275 36.77 27.12 -19.83
C ALA A 275 35.72 26.24 -20.55
N VAL A 276 35.03 25.37 -19.81
CA VAL A 276 33.94 24.54 -20.36
C VAL A 276 32.77 25.42 -20.78
N LYS A 277 32.35 26.39 -19.96
CA LYS A 277 31.23 27.28 -20.27
C LYS A 277 31.44 28.02 -21.58
N ALA A 278 32.61 28.61 -21.78
CA ALA A 278 32.92 29.38 -22.99
C ALA A 278 32.82 28.55 -24.28
N LYS A 279 33.01 27.22 -24.21
CA LYS A 279 32.99 26.31 -25.37
C LYS A 279 31.67 25.55 -25.53
N ALA A 280 30.97 25.30 -24.43
CA ALA A 280 29.83 24.38 -24.39
C ALA A 280 28.47 25.10 -24.40
N GLU A 281 28.34 26.31 -23.84
CA GLU A 281 27.03 26.94 -23.56
C GLU A 281 26.14 27.10 -24.81
N GLU A 282 26.71 27.58 -25.92
CA GLU A 282 25.99 27.74 -27.20
C GLU A 282 25.65 26.39 -27.85
N LYS A 283 26.61 25.45 -27.82
CA LYS A 283 26.41 24.08 -28.34
C LYS A 283 25.32 23.35 -27.56
N LEU A 284 25.36 23.40 -26.22
CA LEU A 284 24.34 22.84 -25.33
C LEU A 284 22.97 23.44 -25.59
N SER A 285 22.90 24.76 -25.80
CA SER A 285 21.64 25.43 -26.13
C SER A 285 21.00 24.90 -27.42
N SER A 286 21.82 24.45 -28.37
CA SER A 286 21.37 23.80 -29.61
C SER A 286 21.04 22.32 -29.39
N ILE A 287 21.89 21.58 -28.67
CA ILE A 287 21.68 20.14 -28.37
C ILE A 287 20.37 19.92 -27.63
N TYR A 288 20.08 20.74 -26.60
CA TYR A 288 18.87 20.57 -25.82
C TYR A 288 17.59 21.02 -26.54
N GLN A 289 17.67 21.53 -27.78
CA GLN A 289 16.52 21.70 -28.67
C GLN A 289 16.14 20.41 -29.42
N ILE A 290 16.97 19.37 -29.37
CA ILE A 290 16.67 18.05 -29.93
C ILE A 290 15.61 17.38 -29.06
N ALA A 291 14.44 17.10 -29.64
CA ALA A 291 13.32 16.50 -28.93
C ALA A 291 13.57 15.01 -28.60
N ASP A 292 14.08 14.25 -29.57
CA ASP A 292 14.37 12.82 -29.44
C ASP A 292 15.47 12.57 -28.39
N LYS A 293 15.19 11.67 -27.43
CA LYS A 293 16.10 11.40 -26.32
C LYS A 293 17.41 10.78 -26.76
N GLN A 294 17.38 9.76 -27.61
CA GLN A 294 18.58 9.02 -27.99
C GLN A 294 19.52 9.90 -28.80
N GLN A 295 18.99 10.70 -29.73
CA GLN A 295 19.76 11.68 -30.49
C GLN A 295 20.35 12.75 -29.59
N ARG A 296 19.59 13.25 -28.61
CA ARG A 296 20.07 14.24 -27.63
C ARG A 296 21.17 13.68 -26.74
N GLU A 297 21.00 12.47 -26.20
CA GLU A 297 22.00 11.79 -25.36
C GLU A 297 23.28 11.49 -26.16
N ALA A 298 23.16 11.08 -27.43
CA ALA A 298 24.30 10.87 -28.30
C ALA A 298 25.07 12.18 -28.56
N ALA A 299 24.37 13.28 -28.85
CA ALA A 299 24.99 14.59 -29.07
C ALA A 299 25.63 15.17 -27.80
N ASP A 300 25.01 15.00 -26.64
CA ASP A 300 25.57 15.40 -25.33
C ASP A 300 26.83 14.58 -25.01
N ALA A 301 26.81 13.26 -25.27
CA ALA A 301 27.96 12.39 -25.09
C ALA A 301 29.12 12.72 -26.05
N GLU A 302 28.82 13.04 -27.32
CA GLU A 302 29.81 13.48 -28.31
C GLU A 302 30.46 14.80 -27.87
N LEU A 303 29.66 15.79 -27.47
CA LEU A 303 30.17 17.06 -26.94
C LEU A 303 31.05 16.84 -25.70
N LYS A 304 30.63 15.95 -24.80
CA LYS A 304 31.41 15.62 -23.61
C LYS A 304 32.76 15.00 -23.99
N ALA A 305 32.79 14.07 -24.93
CA ALA A 305 34.03 13.45 -25.41
C ALA A 305 34.95 14.49 -26.06
N GLU A 306 34.40 15.35 -26.93
CA GLU A 306 35.11 16.45 -27.59
C GLU A 306 35.77 17.38 -26.55
N LEU A 307 35.00 17.83 -25.55
CA LEU A 307 35.50 18.75 -24.53
C LEU A 307 36.54 18.11 -23.62
N VAL A 308 36.36 16.83 -23.25
CA VAL A 308 37.35 16.12 -22.44
C VAL A 308 38.66 15.96 -23.21
N GLU A 309 38.63 15.62 -24.49
CA GLU A 309 39.82 15.51 -25.33
C GLU A 309 40.48 16.89 -25.55
N GLU A 310 39.68 17.92 -25.82
CA GLU A 310 40.20 19.26 -26.13
C GLU A 310 40.80 19.96 -24.91
N LEU A 311 40.17 19.83 -23.74
CA LEU A 311 40.54 20.55 -22.52
C LEU A 311 41.44 19.72 -21.59
N ALA A 312 41.22 18.41 -21.51
CA ALA A 312 41.87 17.52 -20.53
C ALA A 312 42.66 16.35 -21.15
N GLY A 313 42.85 16.33 -22.48
CA GLY A 313 43.72 15.40 -23.17
C GLY A 313 45.22 15.61 -22.88
N GLU A 314 46.06 14.72 -23.39
CA GLU A 314 47.52 14.81 -23.22
C GLU A 314 48.07 16.13 -23.79
N GLY A 315 48.83 16.88 -22.99
CA GLY A 315 49.39 18.17 -23.37
C GLY A 315 48.39 19.32 -23.44
N LYS A 316 47.18 19.15 -22.87
CA LYS A 316 46.14 20.20 -22.78
C LYS A 316 46.18 20.92 -21.44
N GLU A 317 45.45 22.04 -21.37
CA GLU A 317 45.43 22.96 -20.22
C GLU A 317 45.03 22.27 -18.91
N PHE A 318 44.08 21.32 -18.97
CA PHE A 318 43.52 20.63 -17.82
C PHE A 318 43.83 19.12 -17.84
N GLU A 319 45.00 18.73 -18.34
CA GLU A 319 45.44 17.33 -18.40
C GLU A 319 45.21 16.60 -17.05
N GLY A 320 44.56 15.44 -17.09
CA GLY A 320 44.23 14.65 -15.90
C GLY A 320 42.97 15.09 -15.14
N ARG A 321 42.34 16.22 -15.52
CA ARG A 321 41.12 16.77 -14.89
C ARG A 321 39.84 16.50 -15.70
N GLY A 322 39.81 15.45 -16.51
CA GLY A 322 38.65 15.11 -17.36
C GLY A 322 37.35 14.87 -16.58
N ALA A 323 37.43 14.39 -15.34
CA ALA A 323 36.26 14.25 -14.46
C ALA A 323 35.64 15.61 -14.10
N GLU A 324 36.47 16.63 -13.83
CA GLU A 324 36.01 17.99 -13.55
C GLU A 324 35.34 18.59 -14.79
N VAL A 325 35.92 18.39 -15.98
CA VAL A 325 35.30 18.84 -17.26
C VAL A 325 33.91 18.24 -17.41
N GLY A 326 33.76 16.94 -17.17
CA GLY A 326 32.46 16.27 -17.26
C GLY A 326 31.43 16.79 -16.26
N LYS A 327 31.84 17.03 -15.00
CA LYS A 327 30.93 17.57 -13.96
C LYS A 327 30.59 19.05 -14.20
N ALA A 328 31.54 19.85 -14.68
CA ALA A 328 31.31 21.23 -15.07
C ALA A 328 30.30 21.32 -16.23
N LEU A 329 30.46 20.45 -17.24
CA LEU A 329 29.51 20.34 -18.34
C LEU A 329 28.09 20.04 -17.82
N SER A 330 27.93 19.07 -16.92
CA SER A 330 26.62 18.76 -16.31
C SER A 330 25.99 19.95 -15.58
N SER A 331 26.79 20.74 -14.86
CA SER A 331 26.29 21.96 -14.19
C SER A 331 25.86 23.04 -15.19
N ILE A 332 26.59 23.23 -16.29
CA ILE A 332 26.23 24.18 -17.34
C ILE A 332 24.97 23.70 -18.08
N THR A 333 24.88 22.42 -18.39
CA THR A 333 23.67 21.78 -18.93
C THR A 333 22.45 22.08 -18.05
N LYS A 334 22.58 21.90 -16.72
CA LYS A 334 21.53 22.27 -15.77
C LYS A 334 21.13 23.75 -15.91
N GLN A 335 22.09 24.66 -15.99
CA GLN A 335 21.83 26.10 -16.15
C GLN A 335 21.08 26.40 -17.46
N VAL A 336 21.56 25.88 -18.59
CA VAL A 336 20.96 26.10 -19.92
C VAL A 336 19.51 25.62 -19.97
N ILE A 337 19.24 24.42 -19.46
CA ILE A 337 17.88 23.84 -19.43
C ILE A 337 16.94 24.71 -18.60
N ARG A 338 17.36 25.09 -17.38
CA ARG A 338 16.51 25.86 -16.46
C ARG A 338 16.20 27.25 -17.00
N GLN A 339 17.19 27.92 -17.56
CA GLN A 339 17.01 29.24 -18.16
C GLN A 339 16.07 29.19 -19.37
N ARG A 340 16.17 28.15 -20.20
CA ARG A 340 15.22 27.93 -21.30
C ARG A 340 13.79 27.69 -20.80
N ILE A 341 13.61 26.86 -19.79
CA ILE A 341 12.29 26.60 -19.20
C ILE A 341 11.68 27.91 -18.67
N LEU A 342 12.44 28.72 -17.95
CA LEU A 342 11.93 29.94 -17.32
C LEU A 342 11.70 31.07 -18.33
N ARG A 343 12.56 31.24 -19.33
CA ARG A 343 12.47 32.32 -20.33
C ARG A 343 11.53 31.96 -21.48
N ASP A 344 11.73 30.79 -22.07
CA ASP A 344 11.08 30.40 -23.32
C ASP A 344 9.82 29.57 -23.07
N GLN A 345 9.60 29.09 -21.83
CA GLN A 345 8.44 28.26 -21.45
C GLN A 345 8.36 26.95 -22.24
N VAL A 346 9.52 26.45 -22.69
CA VAL A 346 9.66 25.22 -23.48
C VAL A 346 10.63 24.27 -22.78
N ARG A 347 10.25 23.00 -22.73
CA ARG A 347 10.98 21.91 -22.06
C ARG A 347 11.98 21.22 -22.98
N ILE A 348 12.77 20.32 -22.41
CA ILE A 348 13.86 19.63 -23.12
C ILE A 348 13.40 18.76 -24.29
N ASP A 349 12.18 18.24 -24.23
CA ASP A 349 11.55 17.43 -25.27
C ASP A 349 10.60 18.24 -26.17
N GLY A 350 10.60 19.57 -26.05
CA GLY A 350 9.78 20.47 -26.86
C GLY A 350 8.36 20.73 -26.33
N ARG A 351 7.95 20.07 -25.24
CA ARG A 351 6.65 20.31 -24.59
C ARG A 351 6.56 21.68 -23.93
N GLY A 352 5.33 22.20 -23.83
CA GLY A 352 5.00 23.27 -22.90
C GLY A 352 5.00 22.78 -21.45
N LEU A 353 4.91 23.72 -20.50
CA LEU A 353 5.01 23.41 -19.07
C LEU A 353 3.90 22.48 -18.55
N ALA A 354 2.70 22.60 -19.10
CA ALA A 354 1.52 21.84 -18.67
C ALA A 354 1.28 20.53 -19.47
N ASP A 355 2.05 20.29 -20.54
CA ASP A 355 1.80 19.19 -21.46
C ASP A 355 2.21 17.84 -20.85
N ILE A 356 1.36 16.82 -21.04
CA ILE A 356 1.63 15.43 -20.67
C ILE A 356 2.23 14.72 -21.89
N ARG A 357 3.12 13.74 -21.66
CA ARG A 357 3.61 12.87 -22.75
C ARG A 357 2.47 12.06 -23.35
N GLN A 358 2.73 11.45 -24.50
CA GLN A 358 1.78 10.52 -25.11
C GLN A 358 1.39 9.41 -24.13
N LEU A 359 0.09 9.20 -23.97
CA LEU A 359 -0.50 8.20 -23.09
C LEU A 359 -1.03 7.03 -23.90
N THR A 360 -0.77 5.81 -23.45
CA THR A 360 -1.51 4.63 -23.86
C THR A 360 -1.88 3.80 -22.64
N ALA A 361 -3.03 3.14 -22.70
CA ALA A 361 -3.55 2.29 -21.65
C ALA A 361 -4.18 1.07 -22.33
N GLU A 362 -3.82 -0.12 -21.85
CA GLU A 362 -4.28 -1.40 -22.37
C GLU A 362 -4.55 -2.35 -21.19
N VAL A 363 -5.62 -3.13 -21.27
CA VAL A 363 -5.95 -4.22 -20.33
C VAL A 363 -5.89 -5.57 -21.06
N GLU A 364 -5.98 -6.69 -20.33
CA GLU A 364 -5.95 -8.06 -20.90
C GLU A 364 -4.65 -8.43 -21.64
N VAL A 365 -3.53 -7.86 -21.20
CA VAL A 365 -2.24 -8.01 -21.90
C VAL A 365 -1.61 -9.40 -21.70
N LEU A 366 -1.87 -10.05 -20.57
CA LEU A 366 -1.34 -11.37 -20.25
C LEU A 366 -2.45 -12.43 -20.19
N PRO A 367 -2.24 -13.62 -20.78
CA PRO A 367 -3.18 -14.72 -20.62
C PRO A 367 -3.11 -15.29 -19.20
N ARG A 368 -4.20 -15.93 -18.76
CA ARG A 368 -4.35 -16.70 -17.51
C ARG A 368 -4.31 -15.93 -16.19
N VAL A 369 -3.62 -14.81 -16.10
CA VAL A 369 -3.60 -13.98 -14.88
C VAL A 369 -5.00 -13.43 -14.62
N HIS A 370 -5.29 -13.05 -13.35
CA HIS A 370 -6.67 -12.65 -13.01
C HIS A 370 -7.02 -11.28 -13.58
N GLY A 371 -6.05 -10.37 -13.61
CA GLY A 371 -6.12 -9.13 -14.39
C GLY A 371 -4.72 -8.65 -14.74
N SER A 372 -4.61 -7.93 -15.85
CA SER A 372 -3.35 -7.31 -16.27
C SER A 372 -3.60 -6.05 -17.07
N ALA A 373 -2.63 -5.14 -17.02
CA ALA A 373 -2.66 -3.92 -17.80
C ALA A 373 -1.24 -3.44 -18.15
N ILE A 374 -1.12 -2.73 -19.27
CA ILE A 374 0.02 -1.85 -19.55
C ILE A 374 -0.47 -0.41 -19.51
N PHE A 375 0.25 0.41 -18.76
CA PHE A 375 0.13 1.86 -18.82
C PHE A 375 1.46 2.43 -19.30
N GLU A 376 1.41 3.21 -20.37
CA GLU A 376 2.58 3.86 -20.94
C GLU A 376 2.37 5.37 -21.05
N ARG A 377 3.38 6.12 -20.62
CA ARG A 377 3.42 7.59 -20.65
C ARG A 377 4.78 8.04 -21.14
N GLY A 378 4.86 8.37 -22.43
CA GLY A 378 6.13 8.48 -23.14
C GLY A 378 6.96 7.21 -22.97
N GLU A 379 8.21 7.32 -22.56
CA GLU A 379 9.09 6.15 -22.35
C GLU A 379 8.93 5.47 -20.98
N THR A 380 8.01 5.93 -20.14
CA THR A 380 7.68 5.23 -18.89
C THR A 380 6.59 4.21 -19.16
N GLN A 381 6.89 2.93 -19.03
CA GLN A 381 5.97 1.83 -19.28
C GLN A 381 5.92 0.91 -18.07
N ILE A 382 4.72 0.72 -17.52
CA ILE A 382 4.47 -0.15 -16.37
C ILE A 382 3.48 -1.23 -16.77
N MET A 383 3.83 -2.48 -16.46
CA MET A 383 2.91 -3.60 -16.53
C MET A 383 2.38 -3.91 -15.12
N GLY A 384 1.07 -3.73 -14.93
CA GLY A 384 0.36 -4.12 -13.73
C GLY A 384 -0.20 -5.53 -13.88
N VAL A 385 -0.08 -6.35 -12.83
CA VAL A 385 -0.68 -7.70 -12.79
C VAL A 385 -1.35 -7.90 -11.43
N THR A 386 -2.63 -8.26 -11.47
CA THR A 386 -3.45 -8.54 -10.28
C THR A 386 -3.61 -10.05 -10.09
N THR A 387 -3.46 -10.49 -8.86
CA THR A 387 -3.76 -11.86 -8.42
C THR A 387 -4.70 -11.81 -7.22
N LEU A 388 -5.73 -12.63 -7.27
CA LEU A 388 -6.77 -12.76 -6.24
C LEU A 388 -6.65 -14.12 -5.56
N ASN A 389 -6.82 -14.17 -4.25
CA ASN A 389 -6.84 -15.43 -3.52
C ASN A 389 -7.73 -15.33 -2.27
N MET A 390 -7.92 -16.46 -1.58
CA MET A 390 -8.60 -16.54 -0.28
C MET A 390 -7.93 -15.64 0.76
N LEU A 391 -8.70 -15.13 1.72
CA LEU A 391 -8.19 -14.25 2.80
C LEU A 391 -7.13 -14.90 3.68
N LYS A 392 -7.01 -16.23 3.69
CA LYS A 392 -5.89 -16.89 4.38
C LYS A 392 -4.51 -16.58 3.77
N MET A 393 -4.48 -16.10 2.53
CA MET A 393 -3.26 -15.68 1.82
C MET A 393 -2.88 -14.22 2.08
N GLU A 394 -3.62 -13.51 2.94
CA GLU A 394 -3.19 -12.21 3.46
C GLU A 394 -1.80 -12.30 4.07
N GLN A 395 -0.99 -11.27 3.84
CA GLN A 395 0.35 -11.23 4.40
C GLN A 395 0.26 -11.01 5.91
N SER A 396 0.82 -11.93 6.71
CA SER A 396 1.02 -11.70 8.14
C SER A 396 2.14 -10.68 8.36
N ILE A 397 1.88 -9.69 9.22
CA ILE A 397 2.83 -8.65 9.62
C ILE A 397 3.30 -8.94 11.05
N ASP A 398 4.62 -8.97 11.23
CA ASP A 398 5.30 -9.05 12.53
C ASP A 398 6.22 -7.82 12.63
N SER A 399 5.64 -6.65 12.87
CA SER A 399 6.32 -5.36 13.09
C SER A 399 5.87 -4.73 14.42
N LEU A 400 6.40 -3.55 14.75
CA LEU A 400 5.90 -2.76 15.89
C LEU A 400 4.52 -2.12 15.64
N SER A 401 4.05 -2.11 14.39
CA SER A 401 2.71 -1.64 14.02
C SER A 401 1.61 -2.48 14.71
N PRO A 402 0.44 -1.89 15.03
CA PRO A 402 -0.74 -2.63 15.44
C PRO A 402 -1.32 -3.49 14.30
N GLU A 403 -0.96 -3.22 13.04
CA GLU A 403 -1.39 -4.04 11.90
C GLU A 403 -0.72 -5.43 11.94
N THR A 404 -1.54 -6.48 11.91
CA THR A 404 -1.07 -7.88 11.97
C THR A 404 -1.28 -8.64 10.67
N LYS A 405 -2.10 -8.11 9.76
CA LYS A 405 -2.40 -8.70 8.46
C LYS A 405 -2.56 -7.61 7.41
N LYS A 406 -2.24 -7.97 6.16
CA LYS A 406 -2.38 -7.08 5.00
C LYS A 406 -3.14 -7.75 3.89
N ARG A 407 -4.31 -7.18 3.56
CA ARG A 407 -5.19 -7.68 2.50
C ARG A 407 -4.74 -7.26 1.11
N TYR A 408 -4.35 -6.01 0.96
CA TYR A 408 -3.83 -5.50 -0.30
C TYR A 408 -2.31 -5.40 -0.25
N MET A 409 -1.64 -6.13 -1.15
CA MET A 409 -0.19 -6.24 -1.20
C MET A 409 0.29 -5.69 -2.54
N HIS A 410 0.96 -4.54 -2.53
CA HIS A 410 1.58 -4.00 -3.74
C HIS A 410 3.08 -4.29 -3.76
N ASN A 411 3.53 -5.03 -4.77
CA ASN A 411 4.94 -5.20 -5.07
C ASN A 411 5.34 -4.37 -6.29
N TYR A 412 6.40 -3.59 -6.16
CA TYR A 412 6.95 -2.79 -7.24
C TYR A 412 8.36 -3.25 -7.55
N ASN A 413 8.63 -3.52 -8.82
CA ASN A 413 9.91 -4.02 -9.32
C ASN A 413 10.49 -3.04 -10.35
N PHE A 414 11.79 -2.75 -10.22
CA PHE A 414 12.54 -1.86 -11.10
C PHE A 414 13.78 -2.58 -11.65
N PRO A 415 13.59 -3.46 -12.65
CA PRO A 415 14.68 -4.23 -13.23
C PRO A 415 15.69 -3.31 -13.96
N PRO A 416 16.99 -3.66 -14.00
CA PRO A 416 18.01 -2.82 -14.63
C PRO A 416 17.76 -2.50 -16.11
N TYR A 417 17.12 -3.42 -16.84
CA TYR A 417 16.79 -3.20 -18.26
C TYR A 417 15.79 -2.06 -18.47
N SER A 418 15.05 -1.64 -17.43
CA SER A 418 14.09 -0.53 -17.51
C SER A 418 14.73 0.82 -17.85
N THR A 419 16.02 0.96 -17.56
CA THR A 419 16.86 2.12 -17.94
C THR A 419 17.94 1.74 -18.95
N GLY A 420 17.91 0.53 -19.52
CA GLY A 420 18.95 0.03 -20.42
C GLY A 420 20.27 -0.33 -19.75
N GLU A 421 20.28 -0.54 -18.43
CA GLU A 421 21.47 -0.82 -17.64
C GLU A 421 21.60 -2.29 -17.24
N THR A 422 22.80 -2.70 -16.82
CA THR A 422 23.04 -3.99 -16.12
C THR A 422 23.10 -3.77 -14.61
N GLY A 423 22.55 -4.68 -13.82
CA GLY A 423 22.59 -4.55 -12.36
C GLY A 423 22.12 -5.79 -11.63
N ARG A 424 22.09 -5.72 -10.29
CA ARG A 424 21.59 -6.80 -9.43
C ARG A 424 20.08 -6.97 -9.62
N VAL A 425 19.65 -8.21 -9.85
CA VAL A 425 18.24 -8.65 -9.87
C VAL A 425 18.00 -9.58 -8.69
N GLY A 426 16.93 -9.36 -7.93
CA GLY A 426 16.59 -10.18 -6.76
C GLY A 426 15.88 -9.38 -5.68
N SER A 427 16.51 -9.24 -4.51
CA SER A 427 15.90 -8.54 -3.38
C SER A 427 15.63 -7.05 -3.69
N PRO A 428 14.43 -6.54 -3.35
CA PRO A 428 14.06 -5.17 -3.66
C PRO A 428 14.90 -4.16 -2.86
N LYS A 429 15.25 -3.06 -3.51
CA LYS A 429 15.94 -1.91 -2.92
C LYS A 429 14.94 -1.09 -2.08
N ARG A 430 15.45 -0.25 -1.17
CA ARG A 430 14.61 0.70 -0.41
C ARG A 430 13.76 1.59 -1.32
N ARG A 431 14.31 1.99 -2.49
CA ARG A 431 13.57 2.78 -3.48
C ARG A 431 12.36 2.05 -4.02
N GLU A 432 12.51 0.77 -4.37
CA GLU A 432 11.43 -0.09 -4.86
C GLU A 432 10.34 -0.26 -3.81
N ILE A 433 10.72 -0.53 -2.55
CA ILE A 433 9.77 -0.67 -1.44
C ILE A 433 8.97 0.62 -1.24
N GLY A 434 9.62 1.78 -1.18
CA GLY A 434 8.86 3.03 -0.98
C GLY A 434 8.08 3.50 -2.21
N HIS A 435 8.48 3.16 -3.45
CA HIS A 435 7.63 3.40 -4.61
C HIS A 435 6.39 2.49 -4.60
N GLY A 436 6.56 1.21 -4.22
CA GLY A 436 5.45 0.29 -4.02
C GLY A 436 4.49 0.77 -2.94
N ALA A 437 5.00 1.20 -1.79
CA ALA A 437 4.20 1.76 -0.70
C ALA A 437 3.42 3.01 -1.12
N LEU A 438 4.04 3.96 -1.83
CA LEU A 438 3.35 5.14 -2.33
C LEU A 438 2.18 4.77 -3.27
N ALA A 439 2.42 3.84 -4.18
CA ALA A 439 1.37 3.41 -5.11
C ALA A 439 0.29 2.55 -4.43
N GLU A 440 0.65 1.83 -3.37
CA GLU A 440 -0.29 1.10 -2.52
C GLU A 440 -1.22 2.06 -1.76
N ARG A 441 -0.63 3.01 -1.01
CA ARG A 441 -1.33 4.06 -0.26
C ARG A 441 -2.29 4.87 -1.14
N ALA A 442 -1.92 5.12 -2.40
CA ALA A 442 -2.79 5.79 -3.36
C ALA A 442 -4.07 5.01 -3.71
N LEU A 443 -4.06 3.67 -3.60
CA LEU A 443 -5.16 2.79 -4.03
C LEU A 443 -5.99 2.25 -2.87
N VAL A 444 -5.41 2.09 -1.68
CA VAL A 444 -6.12 1.58 -0.49
C VAL A 444 -7.45 2.30 -0.23
N PRO A 445 -7.54 3.65 -0.30
CA PRO A 445 -8.78 4.38 -0.01
C PRO A 445 -9.94 4.07 -0.96
N VAL A 446 -9.69 3.47 -2.13
CA VAL A 446 -10.74 3.14 -3.12
C VAL A 446 -10.98 1.64 -3.24
N LEU A 447 -10.30 0.81 -2.46
CA LEU A 447 -10.55 -0.63 -2.47
C LEU A 447 -11.93 -0.94 -1.89
N PRO A 448 -12.60 -1.99 -2.39
CA PRO A 448 -13.81 -2.50 -1.75
C PRO A 448 -13.49 -3.06 -0.36
N SER A 449 -14.47 -3.04 0.53
CA SER A 449 -14.32 -3.62 1.85
C SER A 449 -14.08 -5.13 1.79
N ARG A 450 -13.71 -5.73 2.93
CA ARG A 450 -13.52 -7.17 3.05
C ARG A 450 -14.83 -7.94 2.83
N GLU A 451 -15.94 -7.37 3.25
CA GLU A 451 -17.29 -7.93 3.11
C GLU A 451 -17.78 -7.85 1.66
N GLU A 452 -17.50 -6.74 0.98
CA GLU A 452 -17.88 -6.53 -0.43
C GLU A 452 -17.06 -7.38 -1.40
N PHE A 453 -15.79 -7.62 -1.08
CA PHE A 453 -14.88 -8.36 -1.94
C PHE A 453 -13.91 -9.22 -1.11
N PRO A 454 -14.30 -10.43 -0.68
CA PRO A 454 -13.58 -11.23 0.33
C PRO A 454 -12.31 -11.92 -0.20
N TYR A 455 -11.44 -11.17 -0.86
CA TYR A 455 -10.20 -11.64 -1.48
C TYR A 455 -8.98 -10.96 -0.87
N ALA A 456 -7.89 -11.72 -0.72
CA ALA A 456 -6.55 -11.16 -0.64
C ALA A 456 -6.14 -10.73 -2.06
N ILE A 457 -5.64 -9.51 -2.19
CA ILE A 457 -5.33 -8.89 -3.48
C ILE A 457 -3.84 -8.61 -3.53
N ARG A 458 -3.14 -9.29 -4.45
CA ARG A 458 -1.73 -9.02 -4.74
C ARG A 458 -1.63 -8.29 -6.06
N GLN A 459 -1.10 -7.07 -6.01
CA GLN A 459 -0.77 -6.27 -7.19
C GLN A 459 0.74 -6.26 -7.39
N VAL A 460 1.19 -6.52 -8.62
CA VAL A 460 2.60 -6.39 -9.00
C VAL A 460 2.72 -5.38 -10.12
N SER A 461 3.58 -4.38 -9.94
CA SER A 461 3.94 -3.40 -10.95
C SER A 461 5.38 -3.64 -11.41
N GLU A 462 5.53 -4.08 -12.66
CA GLU A 462 6.81 -4.27 -13.34
C GLU A 462 7.13 -3.00 -14.14
N ALA A 463 8.17 -2.26 -13.75
CA ALA A 463 8.63 -1.11 -14.53
C ALA A 463 9.46 -1.60 -15.73
N LEU A 464 8.82 -1.69 -16.89
CA LEU A 464 9.45 -2.18 -18.12
C LEU A 464 10.31 -1.12 -18.81
N GLY A 465 9.89 0.15 -18.71
CA GLY A 465 10.62 1.31 -19.21
C GLY A 465 10.50 2.48 -18.24
N SER A 466 11.56 3.27 -18.07
CA SER A 466 11.59 4.38 -17.12
C SER A 466 12.27 5.62 -17.68
N ASN A 467 11.49 6.68 -17.86
CA ASN A 467 12.01 8.03 -18.08
C ASN A 467 11.17 9.11 -17.39
N GLY A 468 10.54 8.79 -16.27
CA GLY A 468 9.77 9.75 -15.48
C GLY A 468 8.69 9.06 -14.66
N SER A 469 8.81 9.17 -13.33
CA SER A 469 7.88 8.67 -12.30
C SER A 469 7.14 7.38 -12.64
N THR A 470 7.88 6.28 -12.58
CA THR A 470 7.33 4.92 -12.64
C THR A 470 6.36 4.63 -11.51
N SER A 471 6.51 5.24 -10.32
CA SER A 471 5.57 5.05 -9.21
C SER A 471 4.15 5.54 -9.54
N MET A 472 4.03 6.69 -10.22
CA MET A 472 2.72 7.19 -10.66
C MET A 472 2.17 6.41 -11.86
N GLY A 473 3.05 5.89 -12.73
CA GLY A 473 2.66 4.90 -13.73
C GLY A 473 2.10 3.62 -13.09
N SER A 474 2.68 3.16 -11.97
CA SER A 474 2.21 1.99 -11.23
C SER A 474 0.83 2.18 -10.63
N VAL A 475 0.49 3.39 -10.16
CA VAL A 475 -0.88 3.70 -9.70
C VAL A 475 -1.88 3.49 -10.85
N CYS A 476 -1.58 4.07 -12.02
CA CYS A 476 -2.45 3.98 -13.19
C CYS A 476 -2.58 2.54 -13.71
N ALA A 477 -1.45 1.83 -13.87
CA ALA A 477 -1.43 0.43 -14.28
C ALA A 477 -2.17 -0.48 -13.29
N SER A 478 -2.06 -0.20 -11.99
CA SER A 478 -2.75 -0.95 -10.95
C SER A 478 -4.26 -0.70 -10.97
N THR A 479 -4.72 0.54 -11.16
CA THR A 479 -6.16 0.82 -11.35
C THR A 479 -6.72 0.02 -12.52
N LEU A 480 -6.08 0.06 -13.69
CA LEU A 480 -6.49 -0.71 -14.86
C LEU A 480 -6.51 -2.22 -14.59
N SER A 481 -5.43 -2.75 -14.02
CA SER A 481 -5.27 -4.17 -13.73
C SER A 481 -6.27 -4.68 -12.69
N LEU A 482 -6.58 -3.88 -11.67
CA LEU A 482 -7.57 -4.22 -10.64
C LEU A 482 -8.99 -4.25 -11.21
N LEU A 483 -9.35 -3.25 -12.04
CA LEU A 483 -10.64 -3.25 -12.74
C LEU A 483 -10.76 -4.45 -13.68
N ASN A 484 -9.71 -4.76 -14.45
CA ASN A 484 -9.68 -5.92 -15.34
C ASN A 484 -9.75 -7.26 -14.57
N ALA A 485 -9.28 -7.30 -13.32
CA ALA A 485 -9.44 -8.47 -12.46
C ALA A 485 -10.84 -8.61 -11.84
N GLY A 486 -11.75 -7.69 -12.13
CA GLY A 486 -13.09 -7.63 -11.56
C GLY A 486 -13.13 -7.14 -10.11
N VAL A 487 -12.10 -6.42 -9.66
CA VAL A 487 -12.12 -5.78 -8.34
C VAL A 487 -13.04 -4.56 -8.40
N PRO A 488 -14.11 -4.49 -7.59
CA PRO A 488 -15.05 -3.37 -7.60
C PRO A 488 -14.47 -2.15 -6.86
N LEU A 489 -13.49 -1.48 -7.49
CA LEU A 489 -12.95 -0.21 -6.98
C LEU A 489 -14.07 0.83 -6.85
N LYS A 490 -14.04 1.60 -5.76
CA LYS A 490 -15.01 2.66 -5.51
C LYS A 490 -14.89 3.82 -6.51
N ALA A 491 -13.67 4.09 -6.96
CA ALA A 491 -13.36 4.98 -8.08
C ALA A 491 -11.98 4.67 -8.67
N PRO A 492 -11.75 5.00 -9.96
CA PRO A 492 -10.43 4.93 -10.55
C PRO A 492 -9.49 5.99 -9.94
N VAL A 493 -8.20 5.65 -9.85
CA VAL A 493 -7.14 6.53 -9.34
C VAL A 493 -6.11 6.74 -10.43
N ALA A 494 -5.66 7.98 -10.62
CA ALA A 494 -4.52 8.27 -11.48
C ALA A 494 -3.45 9.03 -10.71
N GLY A 495 -2.21 8.89 -11.19
CA GLY A 495 -1.04 9.54 -10.62
C GLY A 495 -0.30 10.41 -11.63
N ILE A 496 0.21 11.56 -11.18
CA ILE A 496 1.06 12.44 -11.96
C ILE A 496 2.31 12.82 -11.15
N ALA A 497 3.43 12.97 -11.85
CA ALA A 497 4.63 13.58 -11.28
C ALA A 497 4.83 14.97 -11.86
N MET A 498 5.17 15.87 -10.97
CA MET A 498 5.32 17.29 -11.20
C MET A 498 6.71 17.70 -10.75
N GLY A 499 7.24 18.74 -11.37
CA GLY A 499 8.48 19.37 -10.93
C GLY A 499 8.33 20.87 -10.80
N LEU A 500 9.27 21.49 -10.11
CA LEU A 500 9.41 22.93 -10.05
C LEU A 500 10.85 23.32 -10.37
N VAL A 501 10.99 24.33 -11.22
CA VAL A 501 12.25 25.01 -11.48
C VAL A 501 12.12 26.45 -10.99
N SER A 502 13.12 26.94 -10.28
CA SER A 502 13.19 28.33 -9.84
C SER A 502 14.57 28.95 -10.03
N ASP A 503 14.68 30.06 -10.73
CA ASP A 503 15.96 30.75 -10.93
C ASP A 503 15.76 32.26 -11.08
N GLN A 504 16.86 33.01 -11.00
CA GLN A 504 16.88 34.43 -11.33
C GLN A 504 16.81 34.60 -12.85
N VAL A 505 15.81 35.37 -13.31
CA VAL A 505 15.67 35.81 -14.70
C VAL A 505 15.47 37.32 -14.68
N ASP A 506 16.36 38.05 -15.35
CA ASP A 506 16.35 39.52 -15.38
C ASP A 506 16.37 40.19 -13.99
N GLY A 507 16.94 39.52 -12.98
CA GLY A 507 17.04 40.02 -11.61
C GLY A 507 15.84 39.71 -10.71
N GLU A 508 14.86 38.93 -11.20
CA GLU A 508 13.71 38.48 -10.42
C GLU A 508 13.68 36.95 -10.32
N THR A 509 13.32 36.42 -9.13
CA THR A 509 13.10 34.98 -8.95
C THR A 509 11.83 34.57 -9.70
N ARG A 510 11.98 33.71 -10.70
CA ARG A 510 10.84 33.09 -11.41
C ARG A 510 10.70 31.63 -11.03
N TYR A 511 9.47 31.14 -11.07
CA TYR A 511 9.11 29.74 -10.81
C TYR A 511 8.35 29.18 -12.02
N ALA A 512 8.62 27.92 -12.37
CA ALA A 512 7.91 27.20 -13.41
C ALA A 512 7.55 25.79 -12.92
N ALA A 513 6.24 25.50 -12.85
CA ALA A 513 5.73 24.17 -12.55
C ALA A 513 5.66 23.33 -13.83
N LEU A 514 6.21 22.12 -13.78
CA LEU A 514 6.33 21.20 -14.90
C LEU A 514 5.39 20.01 -14.69
N THR A 515 4.51 19.74 -15.65
CA THR A 515 3.64 18.56 -15.67
C THR A 515 4.36 17.37 -16.28
N ASP A 516 4.22 16.19 -15.67
CA ASP A 516 4.73 14.93 -16.21
C ASP A 516 6.25 15.00 -16.50
N ILE A 517 7.01 15.22 -15.43
CA ILE A 517 8.46 15.42 -15.52
C ILE A 517 9.22 14.20 -16.03
N LEU A 518 10.25 14.47 -16.83
CA LEU A 518 11.25 13.51 -17.25
C LEU A 518 12.28 13.26 -16.14
N GLY A 519 13.02 12.15 -16.24
CA GLY A 519 14.12 11.86 -15.29
C GLY A 519 15.19 12.97 -15.25
N ALA A 520 15.47 13.60 -16.39
CA ALA A 520 16.38 14.74 -16.46
C ALA A 520 15.81 16.00 -15.77
N GLU A 521 14.51 16.24 -15.87
CA GLU A 521 13.85 17.39 -15.26
C GLU A 521 13.75 17.24 -13.73
N ASP A 522 13.63 16.02 -13.21
CA ASP A 522 13.79 15.69 -11.79
C ASP A 522 15.20 16.02 -11.29
N ALA A 523 16.23 15.53 -11.99
CA ALA A 523 17.63 15.77 -11.64
C ALA A 523 18.01 17.27 -11.64
N PHE A 524 17.45 18.03 -12.57
CA PHE A 524 17.73 19.47 -12.74
C PHE A 524 16.74 20.39 -12.03
N GLY A 525 15.60 19.87 -11.57
CA GLY A 525 14.59 20.57 -10.80
C GLY A 525 15.06 20.91 -9.39
N ASP A 526 14.30 21.80 -8.75
CA ASP A 526 14.50 22.17 -7.36
C ASP A 526 13.52 21.48 -6.42
N MET A 527 12.37 21.07 -6.95
CA MET A 527 11.37 20.27 -6.27
C MET A 527 10.79 19.24 -7.23
N ASP A 528 10.53 18.05 -6.71
CA ASP A 528 9.70 17.04 -7.35
C ASP A 528 8.54 16.70 -6.42
N PHE A 529 7.33 16.61 -6.97
CA PHE A 529 6.20 16.12 -6.20
C PHE A 529 5.28 15.25 -7.04
N LYS A 530 4.61 14.32 -6.39
CA LYS A 530 3.81 13.26 -6.98
C LYS A 530 2.44 13.35 -6.34
N VAL A 531 1.40 13.39 -7.16
CA VAL A 531 0.02 13.48 -6.69
C VAL A 531 -0.76 12.35 -7.32
N ALA A 532 -1.41 11.54 -6.49
CA ALA A 532 -2.35 10.52 -6.90
C ALA A 532 -3.72 10.79 -6.27
N GLY A 533 -4.77 10.39 -6.96
CA GLY A 533 -6.13 10.64 -6.48
C GLY A 533 -7.20 10.25 -7.49
N THR A 534 -8.43 10.37 -7.02
CA THR A 534 -9.62 10.22 -7.85
C THR A 534 -9.92 11.55 -8.57
N SER A 535 -11.05 11.63 -9.26
CA SER A 535 -11.57 12.90 -9.77
C SER A 535 -11.97 13.87 -8.66
N GLU A 536 -12.17 13.37 -7.43
CA GLU A 536 -12.79 14.10 -6.34
C GLU A 536 -11.81 14.57 -5.28
N PHE A 537 -10.82 13.75 -4.94
CA PHE A 537 -9.85 14.08 -3.90
C PHE A 537 -8.50 13.39 -4.11
N VAL A 538 -7.49 13.90 -3.41
CA VAL A 538 -6.13 13.36 -3.40
C VAL A 538 -6.11 12.12 -2.50
N THR A 539 -5.60 11.00 -3.02
CA THR A 539 -5.40 9.77 -2.23
C THR A 539 -3.97 9.61 -1.74
N ALA A 540 -2.99 10.20 -2.44
CA ALA A 540 -1.61 10.24 -1.96
C ALA A 540 -0.85 11.45 -2.52
N ILE A 541 0.06 11.99 -1.72
CA ILE A 541 1.02 13.00 -2.16
C ILE A 541 2.40 12.71 -1.59
N GLN A 542 3.42 12.87 -2.42
CA GLN A 542 4.82 12.80 -2.02
C GLN A 542 5.54 14.01 -2.60
N LEU A 543 6.27 14.75 -1.79
CA LEU A 543 7.01 15.93 -2.22
C LEU A 543 8.40 15.93 -1.61
N ASP A 544 9.39 16.28 -2.41
CA ASP A 544 10.77 16.49 -2.01
C ASP A 544 11.26 17.81 -2.61
N THR A 545 11.92 18.64 -1.81
CA THR A 545 12.45 19.92 -2.28
C THR A 545 13.81 20.26 -1.69
N LYS A 546 14.60 20.94 -2.52
CA LYS A 546 15.92 21.47 -2.19
C LYS A 546 15.86 22.99 -1.93
N LEU A 547 14.69 23.61 -2.07
CA LEU A 547 14.50 25.04 -1.89
C LEU A 547 14.32 25.40 -0.41
N ASP A 548 14.79 26.60 -0.06
CA ASP A 548 14.68 27.19 1.27
C ASP A 548 13.29 27.82 1.54
N GLY A 549 12.25 27.25 0.92
CA GLY A 549 10.88 27.76 0.94
C GLY A 549 10.37 28.09 -0.45
N ILE A 550 9.05 27.99 -0.59
CA ILE A 550 8.33 28.28 -1.83
C ILE A 550 7.09 29.09 -1.46
N PRO A 551 6.75 30.15 -2.22
CA PRO A 551 5.53 30.90 -1.96
C PRO A 551 4.29 29.98 -2.00
N ALA A 552 3.39 30.11 -1.03
CA ALA A 552 2.17 29.29 -0.98
C ALA A 552 1.36 29.36 -2.29
N SER A 553 1.32 30.53 -2.94
CA SER A 553 0.67 30.71 -4.25
C SER A 553 1.29 29.84 -5.36
N VAL A 554 2.59 29.60 -5.34
CA VAL A 554 3.29 28.74 -6.30
C VAL A 554 2.93 27.28 -6.05
N LEU A 555 2.90 26.84 -4.80
CA LEU A 555 2.51 25.48 -4.43
C LEU A 555 1.04 25.20 -4.81
N THR A 556 0.11 26.10 -4.48
CA THR A 556 -1.30 25.98 -4.85
C THR A 556 -1.47 25.90 -6.37
N ALA A 557 -0.77 26.75 -7.13
CA ALA A 557 -0.80 26.70 -8.59
C ALA A 557 -0.28 25.35 -9.13
N ALA A 558 0.82 24.84 -8.55
CA ALA A 558 1.39 23.57 -8.95
C ALA A 558 0.46 22.38 -8.64
N LEU A 559 -0.21 22.37 -7.49
CA LEU A 559 -1.21 21.36 -7.14
C LEU A 559 -2.42 21.41 -8.07
N LYS A 560 -2.91 22.61 -8.42
CA LYS A 560 -4.00 22.76 -9.39
C LYS A 560 -3.62 22.22 -10.77
N GLN A 561 -2.42 22.53 -11.25
CA GLN A 561 -1.89 21.98 -12.50
C GLN A 561 -1.77 20.45 -12.44
N ALA A 562 -1.38 19.89 -11.28
CA ALA A 562 -1.34 18.45 -11.06
C ALA A 562 -2.74 17.82 -11.12
N ARG A 563 -3.76 18.48 -10.55
CA ARG A 563 -5.16 18.03 -10.62
C ARG A 563 -5.65 17.97 -12.07
N GLU A 564 -5.41 19.02 -12.85
CA GLU A 564 -5.80 19.05 -14.28
C GLU A 564 -5.17 17.89 -15.05
N ALA A 565 -3.89 17.62 -14.80
CA ALA A 565 -3.18 16.50 -15.41
C ALA A 565 -3.71 15.13 -14.95
N ARG A 566 -4.01 14.98 -13.66
CA ARG A 566 -4.63 13.77 -13.09
C ARG A 566 -5.98 13.47 -13.74
N LEU A 567 -6.82 14.48 -13.90
CA LEU A 567 -8.13 14.34 -14.55
C LEU A 567 -8.00 13.94 -16.03
N HIS A 568 -7.02 14.50 -16.75
CA HIS A 568 -6.74 14.10 -18.11
C HIS A 568 -6.34 12.61 -18.20
N ILE A 569 -5.44 12.15 -17.32
CA ILE A 569 -5.02 10.73 -17.28
C ILE A 569 -6.20 9.83 -16.94
N LEU A 570 -7.03 10.19 -15.96
CA LEU A 570 -8.26 9.44 -15.64
C LEU A 570 -9.16 9.26 -16.86
N GLY A 571 -9.30 10.30 -17.68
CA GLY A 571 -10.04 10.21 -18.94
C GLY A 571 -9.49 9.14 -19.89
N VAL A 572 -8.17 8.98 -19.97
CA VAL A 572 -7.53 7.93 -20.77
C VAL A 572 -7.71 6.54 -20.14
N LEU A 573 -7.59 6.42 -18.81
CA LEU A 573 -7.83 5.14 -18.12
C LEU A 573 -9.27 4.65 -18.34
N ASN A 574 -10.24 5.54 -18.16
CA ASN A 574 -11.66 5.23 -18.35
C ASN A 574 -12.00 4.87 -19.81
N ALA A 575 -11.23 5.36 -20.78
CA ALA A 575 -11.39 4.96 -22.18
C ALA A 575 -10.87 3.54 -22.46
N ALA A 576 -9.96 3.02 -21.63
CA ALA A 576 -9.46 1.65 -21.70
C ALA A 576 -10.38 0.67 -20.96
N ILE A 577 -10.86 1.05 -19.76
CA ILE A 577 -11.79 0.28 -18.95
C ILE A 577 -12.58 1.23 -18.03
N ASP A 578 -13.91 1.25 -18.15
CA ASP A 578 -14.79 2.19 -17.43
C ASP A 578 -15.49 1.58 -16.21
N ALA A 579 -15.58 0.24 -16.16
CA ALA A 579 -16.13 -0.53 -15.05
C ALA A 579 -15.29 -1.81 -14.83
N PRO A 580 -15.37 -2.43 -13.64
CA PRO A 580 -14.72 -3.72 -13.43
C PRO A 580 -15.24 -4.78 -14.41
N ASP A 581 -14.33 -5.56 -14.97
CA ASP A 581 -14.67 -6.72 -15.79
C ASP A 581 -15.26 -7.85 -14.94
N GLU A 582 -15.78 -8.89 -15.59
CA GLU A 582 -16.05 -10.13 -14.89
C GLU A 582 -14.73 -10.77 -14.41
N MET A 583 -14.68 -11.24 -13.16
CA MET A 583 -13.48 -11.91 -12.66
C MET A 583 -13.09 -13.08 -13.58
N ALA A 584 -11.79 -13.24 -13.81
CA ALA A 584 -11.27 -14.32 -14.64
C ALA A 584 -11.76 -15.70 -14.17
N VAL A 585 -11.96 -16.63 -15.12
CA VAL A 585 -12.32 -18.03 -14.82
C VAL A 585 -11.22 -18.74 -14.00
N THR A 586 -9.98 -18.27 -14.09
CA THR A 586 -8.85 -18.77 -13.30
C THR A 586 -8.82 -18.24 -11.87
N ALA A 587 -9.60 -17.20 -11.56
CA ALA A 587 -9.70 -16.66 -10.21
C ALA A 587 -10.63 -17.53 -9.34
N PRO A 588 -10.32 -17.73 -8.06
CA PRO A 588 -11.22 -18.43 -7.16
C PRO A 588 -12.55 -17.68 -7.02
N ARG A 589 -13.67 -18.40 -7.02
CA ARG A 589 -14.98 -17.85 -6.67
C ARG A 589 -15.21 -18.10 -5.19
N ILE A 590 -15.54 -17.04 -4.45
CA ILE A 590 -15.80 -17.12 -3.02
C ILE A 590 -17.30 -16.99 -2.77
N ILE A 591 -17.90 -18.04 -2.24
CA ILE A 591 -19.27 -18.01 -1.73
C ILE A 591 -19.20 -17.78 -0.22
N SER A 592 -19.89 -16.73 0.25
CA SER A 592 -20.04 -16.44 1.68
C SER A 592 -21.34 -17.02 2.21
N VAL A 593 -21.28 -17.71 3.34
CA VAL A 593 -22.42 -18.31 4.04
C VAL A 593 -22.29 -17.99 5.52
N THR A 594 -23.37 -17.58 6.16
CA THR A 594 -23.36 -17.34 7.62
C THR A 594 -23.89 -18.57 8.35
N VAL A 595 -23.13 -19.04 9.34
CA VAL A 595 -23.55 -20.10 10.26
C VAL A 595 -23.73 -19.54 11.67
N PRO A 596 -24.67 -20.08 12.48
CA PRO A 596 -24.78 -19.70 13.89
C PRO A 596 -23.46 -19.91 14.64
N VAL A 597 -23.06 -18.95 15.48
CA VAL A 597 -21.76 -18.96 16.18
C VAL A 597 -21.59 -20.20 17.07
N ASP A 598 -22.69 -20.69 17.67
CA ASP A 598 -22.71 -21.90 18.48
C ASP A 598 -22.48 -23.19 17.67
N LYS A 599 -22.66 -23.12 16.34
CA LYS A 599 -22.49 -24.24 15.39
C LYS A 599 -21.15 -24.28 14.68
N ILE A 600 -20.31 -23.25 14.83
CA ILE A 600 -18.95 -23.21 14.27
C ILE A 600 -18.15 -24.46 14.66
N GLY A 601 -18.21 -24.86 15.94
CA GLY A 601 -17.50 -26.03 16.44
C GLY A 601 -17.93 -27.35 15.80
N GLU A 602 -19.21 -27.49 15.44
CA GLU A 602 -19.75 -28.68 14.75
C GLU A 602 -19.28 -28.74 13.28
N VAL A 603 -19.25 -27.59 12.60
CA VAL A 603 -18.77 -27.47 11.22
C VAL A 603 -17.26 -27.74 11.11
N ILE A 604 -16.45 -27.21 12.04
CA ILE A 604 -15.00 -27.48 12.09
C ILE A 604 -14.75 -28.95 12.45
N GLY A 605 -15.50 -29.47 13.43
CA GLY A 605 -15.32 -30.80 13.99
C GLY A 605 -14.01 -30.95 14.80
N PRO A 606 -13.81 -32.10 15.48
CA PRO A 606 -12.65 -32.30 16.34
C PRO A 606 -11.34 -32.22 15.54
N LYS A 607 -10.44 -31.31 15.94
CA LYS A 607 -9.17 -31.00 15.28
C LYS A 607 -9.30 -30.59 13.80
N GLY A 608 -10.44 -30.01 13.40
CA GLY A 608 -10.69 -29.63 12.01
C GLY A 608 -11.01 -30.81 11.08
N LYS A 609 -11.30 -32.00 11.62
CA LYS A 609 -11.52 -33.19 10.78
C LYS A 609 -12.69 -33.02 9.80
N MET A 610 -13.79 -32.43 10.24
CA MET A 610 -15.00 -32.30 9.41
C MET A 610 -14.75 -31.29 8.28
N ILE A 611 -14.24 -30.11 8.62
CA ILE A 611 -13.95 -29.07 7.62
C ILE A 611 -12.88 -29.52 6.62
N ASN A 612 -11.87 -30.26 7.06
CA ASN A 612 -10.87 -30.82 6.15
C ASN A 612 -11.46 -31.90 5.24
N GLN A 613 -12.39 -32.73 5.74
CA GLN A 613 -13.08 -33.71 4.92
C GLN A 613 -13.94 -33.04 3.85
N ILE A 614 -14.71 -32.00 4.19
CA ILE A 614 -15.53 -31.26 3.22
C ILE A 614 -14.64 -30.63 2.14
N GLN A 615 -13.52 -30.01 2.53
CA GLN A 615 -12.55 -29.46 1.58
C GLN A 615 -11.96 -30.54 0.66
N GLU A 616 -11.62 -31.71 1.20
CA GLU A 616 -11.07 -32.83 0.41
C GLU A 616 -12.12 -33.42 -0.55
N ASP A 617 -13.37 -33.60 -0.10
CA ASP A 617 -14.45 -34.19 -0.88
C ASP A 617 -14.93 -33.27 -2.01
N THR A 618 -14.92 -31.96 -1.78
CA THR A 618 -15.43 -30.95 -2.73
C THR A 618 -14.33 -30.25 -3.53
N GLY A 619 -13.06 -30.43 -3.15
CA GLY A 619 -11.93 -29.69 -3.73
C GLY A 619 -11.96 -28.19 -3.43
N THR A 620 -12.71 -27.76 -2.42
CA THR A 620 -12.84 -26.35 -2.03
C THR A 620 -11.86 -25.96 -0.93
N ASP A 621 -11.63 -24.65 -0.80
CA ASP A 621 -10.88 -24.05 0.29
C ASP A 621 -11.88 -23.35 1.21
N ILE A 622 -11.99 -23.77 2.47
CA ILE A 622 -13.00 -23.25 3.39
C ILE A 622 -12.32 -22.56 4.56
N SER A 623 -12.64 -21.28 4.74
CA SER A 623 -12.27 -20.48 5.91
C SER A 623 -13.52 -20.18 6.74
N ILE A 624 -13.39 -20.28 8.06
CA ILE A 624 -14.47 -19.95 9.00
C ILE A 624 -13.94 -18.86 9.93
N GLU A 625 -14.68 -17.77 10.01
CA GLU A 625 -14.40 -16.63 10.88
C GLU A 625 -15.14 -16.77 12.21
N ASP A 626 -14.64 -16.10 13.25
CA ASP A 626 -15.16 -16.19 14.61
C ASP A 626 -16.58 -15.62 14.76
N ASP A 627 -17.03 -14.81 13.80
CA ASP A 627 -18.38 -14.24 13.73
C ASP A 627 -19.42 -15.18 13.06
N GLY A 628 -19.00 -16.36 12.61
CA GLY A 628 -19.84 -17.32 11.91
C GLY A 628 -19.85 -17.16 10.38
N THR A 629 -19.05 -16.25 9.82
CA THR A 629 -18.89 -16.15 8.37
C THR A 629 -18.03 -17.29 7.84
N VAL A 630 -18.58 -18.06 6.89
CA VAL A 630 -17.89 -19.15 6.19
C VAL A 630 -17.63 -18.72 4.76
N LEU A 631 -16.35 -18.66 4.38
CA LEU A 631 -15.90 -18.33 3.03
C LEU A 631 -15.47 -19.61 2.31
N ILE A 632 -16.20 -19.96 1.25
CA ILE A 632 -15.98 -21.17 0.44
C ILE A 632 -15.36 -20.74 -0.89
N GLY A 633 -14.07 -21.00 -1.05
CA GLY A 633 -13.33 -20.79 -2.28
C GLY A 633 -13.38 -22.01 -3.19
N ALA A 634 -13.79 -21.84 -4.44
CA ALA A 634 -13.79 -22.92 -5.43
C ALA A 634 -13.31 -22.44 -6.80
N THR A 635 -12.84 -23.39 -7.63
CA THR A 635 -12.50 -23.13 -9.04
C THR A 635 -13.71 -23.17 -9.96
N ASP A 636 -14.81 -23.79 -9.52
CA ASP A 636 -16.05 -23.93 -10.25
C ASP A 636 -17.26 -23.87 -9.29
N GLY A 637 -18.43 -23.54 -9.84
CA GLY A 637 -19.65 -23.32 -9.05
C GLY A 637 -20.22 -24.58 -8.41
N ASP A 638 -20.05 -25.74 -9.05
CA ASP A 638 -20.62 -27.01 -8.57
C ASP A 638 -19.91 -27.47 -7.28
N SER A 639 -18.58 -27.38 -7.25
CA SER A 639 -17.79 -27.62 -6.04
C SER A 639 -18.15 -26.66 -4.90
N ALA A 640 -18.35 -25.38 -5.21
CA ALA A 640 -18.73 -24.37 -4.21
C ALA A 640 -20.11 -24.65 -3.60
N GLU A 641 -21.10 -24.99 -4.44
CA GLU A 641 -22.46 -25.32 -4.00
C GLU A 641 -22.52 -26.63 -3.23
N ALA A 642 -21.72 -27.64 -3.61
CA ALA A 642 -21.59 -28.88 -2.86
C ALA A 642 -21.04 -28.64 -1.44
N ALA A 643 -19.99 -27.82 -1.32
CA ALA A 643 -19.44 -27.42 -0.02
C ALA A 643 -20.45 -26.61 0.80
N ARG A 644 -21.17 -25.66 0.17
CA ARG A 644 -22.23 -24.88 0.81
C ARG A 644 -23.34 -25.78 1.35
N ALA A 645 -23.79 -26.76 0.55
CA ALA A 645 -24.83 -27.70 0.96
C ALA A 645 -24.38 -28.57 2.14
N ALA A 646 -23.14 -29.06 2.13
CA ALA A 646 -22.56 -29.83 3.23
C ALA A 646 -22.47 -29.02 4.53
N ILE A 647 -22.01 -27.77 4.45
CA ILE A 647 -21.91 -26.87 5.61
C ILE A 647 -23.30 -26.52 6.15
N ASN A 648 -24.25 -26.19 5.27
CA ASN A 648 -25.63 -25.90 5.67
C ASN A 648 -26.32 -27.09 6.32
N ALA A 649 -26.06 -28.31 5.85
CA ALA A 649 -26.62 -29.52 6.47
C ALA A 649 -26.14 -29.71 7.92
N ILE A 650 -24.93 -29.24 8.25
CA ILE A 650 -24.35 -29.32 9.61
C ILE A 650 -24.79 -28.13 10.46
N ALA A 651 -24.76 -26.92 9.91
CA ALA A 651 -25.06 -25.68 10.61
C ALA A 651 -26.56 -25.49 10.86
N ASN A 652 -27.38 -25.88 9.89
CA ASN A 652 -28.84 -25.83 9.92
C ASN A 652 -29.40 -27.24 9.63
N PRO A 653 -29.17 -28.21 10.53
CA PRO A 653 -29.75 -29.53 10.36
C PRO A 653 -31.27 -29.33 10.40
N GLN A 654 -31.98 -29.64 9.30
CA GLN A 654 -33.43 -29.54 9.30
C GLN A 654 -33.96 -30.33 10.49
N VAL A 655 -34.52 -29.59 11.45
CA VAL A 655 -35.17 -30.15 12.62
C VAL A 655 -36.55 -30.51 12.12
N PRO A 656 -36.88 -31.80 12.01
CA PRO A 656 -38.15 -32.19 11.44
C PRO A 656 -39.27 -31.61 12.30
N GLU A 657 -40.14 -30.78 11.71
CA GLU A 657 -41.22 -30.13 12.43
C GLU A 657 -42.48 -31.02 12.43
N VAL A 658 -43.32 -30.86 13.45
CA VAL A 658 -44.62 -31.55 13.50
C VAL A 658 -45.47 -31.11 12.30
N GLY A 659 -45.95 -32.06 11.51
CA GLY A 659 -46.72 -31.86 10.28
C GLY A 659 -45.93 -32.02 8.98
N GLU A 660 -44.61 -32.20 9.04
CA GLU A 660 -43.78 -32.37 7.85
C GLU A 660 -43.83 -33.81 7.31
N ARG A 661 -43.89 -33.97 5.97
CA ARG A 661 -44.04 -35.25 5.28
C ARG A 661 -42.72 -35.73 4.66
N TYR A 662 -42.40 -37.00 4.86
CA TYR A 662 -41.18 -37.63 4.37
C TYR A 662 -41.51 -38.93 3.64
N LEU A 663 -40.77 -39.23 2.58
CA LEU A 663 -40.75 -40.56 1.97
C LEU A 663 -39.70 -41.42 2.68
N GLY A 664 -40.12 -42.09 3.76
CA GLY A 664 -39.23 -42.85 4.62
C GLY A 664 -39.12 -44.32 4.21
N THR A 665 -38.04 -44.98 4.62
CA THR A 665 -37.83 -46.42 4.38
C THR A 665 -37.91 -47.21 5.69
N VAL A 666 -38.67 -48.30 5.71
CA VAL A 666 -38.76 -49.20 6.87
C VAL A 666 -37.39 -49.84 7.13
N VAL A 667 -36.74 -49.49 8.23
CA VAL A 667 -35.44 -50.05 8.62
C VAL A 667 -35.58 -51.23 9.58
N LYS A 668 -36.61 -51.23 10.43
CA LYS A 668 -36.81 -52.28 11.42
C LYS A 668 -38.27 -52.40 11.84
N LEU A 669 -38.76 -53.63 11.90
CA LEU A 669 -40.09 -53.95 12.44
C LEU A 669 -39.96 -54.43 13.89
N THR A 670 -40.92 -54.04 14.72
CA THR A 670 -41.07 -54.55 16.10
C THR A 670 -42.55 -54.88 16.36
N SER A 671 -42.82 -55.61 17.45
CA SER A 671 -44.18 -56.00 17.82
C SER A 671 -45.12 -54.82 18.12
N PHE A 672 -44.59 -53.61 18.31
CA PHE A 672 -45.36 -52.41 18.65
C PHE A 672 -45.31 -51.31 17.58
N GLY A 673 -44.56 -51.52 16.47
CA GLY A 673 -44.49 -50.53 15.40
C GLY A 673 -43.37 -50.79 14.39
N ALA A 674 -43.17 -49.85 13.48
CA ALA A 674 -42.12 -49.86 12.48
C ALA A 674 -41.23 -48.62 12.62
N PHE A 675 -39.91 -48.82 12.64
CA PHE A 675 -38.93 -47.74 12.55
C PHE A 675 -38.70 -47.38 11.09
N ILE A 676 -38.90 -46.11 10.77
CA ILE A 676 -38.80 -45.55 9.44
C ILE A 676 -37.65 -44.54 9.44
N SER A 677 -36.67 -44.75 8.56
CA SER A 677 -35.59 -43.79 8.38
C SER A 677 -36.06 -42.65 7.50
N LEU A 678 -35.96 -41.42 8.02
CA LEU A 678 -36.40 -40.19 7.35
C LEU A 678 -35.23 -39.53 6.61
N THR A 679 -34.09 -39.41 7.30
CA THR A 679 -32.81 -38.93 6.80
C THR A 679 -31.67 -39.71 7.48
N PRO A 680 -30.44 -39.72 6.92
CA PRO A 680 -29.32 -40.44 7.52
C PRO A 680 -29.12 -40.09 9.00
N GLY A 681 -29.27 -41.08 9.89
CA GLY A 681 -29.11 -40.92 11.33
C GLY A 681 -30.35 -40.44 12.11
N LYS A 682 -31.50 -40.20 11.44
CA LYS A 682 -32.78 -39.86 12.08
C LYS A 682 -33.88 -40.86 11.69
N ASP A 683 -34.30 -41.65 12.67
CA ASP A 683 -35.41 -42.60 12.53
C ASP A 683 -36.62 -42.13 13.34
N GLY A 684 -37.82 -42.31 12.78
CA GLY A 684 -39.08 -42.14 13.49
C GLY A 684 -39.84 -43.46 13.63
N LEU A 685 -40.77 -43.52 14.58
CA LEU A 685 -41.57 -44.71 14.86
C LEU A 685 -43.01 -44.51 14.38
N VAL A 686 -43.49 -45.38 13.49
CA VAL A 686 -44.92 -45.56 13.23
C VAL A 686 -45.43 -46.60 14.21
N HIS A 687 -46.30 -46.19 15.14
CA HIS A 687 -46.88 -47.12 16.12
C HIS A 687 -47.92 -48.03 15.44
N ILE A 688 -48.08 -49.26 15.93
CA ILE A 688 -49.01 -50.25 15.35
C ILE A 688 -50.48 -49.76 15.28
N SER A 689 -50.86 -48.79 16.13
CA SER A 689 -52.18 -48.14 16.08
C SER A 689 -52.40 -47.32 14.81
N GLU A 690 -51.35 -46.69 14.28
CA GLU A 690 -51.41 -45.79 13.12
C GLU A 690 -51.38 -46.57 11.80
N LEU A 691 -50.90 -47.82 11.81
CA LEU A 691 -50.92 -48.73 10.66
C LEU A 691 -52.32 -49.16 10.24
N ARG A 692 -53.35 -48.88 11.06
CA ARG A 692 -54.75 -49.07 10.68
C ARG A 692 -55.14 -48.26 9.45
N GLN A 693 -54.50 -47.09 9.27
CA GLN A 693 -54.74 -46.22 8.12
C GLN A 693 -54.27 -46.89 6.81
N LEU A 694 -53.22 -47.71 6.87
CA LEU A 694 -52.70 -48.48 5.73
C LEU A 694 -53.41 -49.84 5.53
N ASN A 695 -54.35 -50.20 6.40
CA ASN A 695 -55.02 -51.51 6.40
C ASN A 695 -56.55 -51.36 6.35
N ASP A 696 -57.07 -50.50 5.46
CA ASP A 696 -58.51 -50.26 5.26
C ASP A 696 -59.30 -49.98 6.56
N GLY A 697 -58.67 -49.33 7.55
CA GLY A 697 -59.28 -49.06 8.86
C GLY A 697 -59.40 -50.27 9.80
N LYS A 698 -58.91 -51.45 9.40
CA LYS A 698 -58.93 -52.68 10.21
C LYS A 698 -57.76 -52.70 11.19
N ARG A 699 -58.01 -53.29 12.37
CA ARG A 699 -56.99 -53.45 13.41
C ARG A 699 -55.90 -54.40 12.93
N VAL A 700 -54.67 -53.90 12.89
CA VAL A 700 -53.45 -54.67 12.63
C VAL A 700 -53.06 -55.42 13.90
N ASN A 701 -52.85 -56.74 13.81
CA ASN A 701 -52.41 -57.57 14.93
C ASN A 701 -50.89 -57.73 14.92
N ASP A 702 -50.28 -57.94 13.75
CA ASP A 702 -48.83 -58.02 13.56
C ASP A 702 -48.38 -57.00 12.51
N VAL A 703 -47.29 -56.27 12.80
CA VAL A 703 -46.76 -55.20 11.92
C VAL A 703 -46.28 -55.76 10.57
N GLU A 704 -45.79 -56.99 10.57
CA GLU A 704 -45.31 -57.72 9.39
C GLU A 704 -46.41 -58.00 8.35
N ASP A 705 -47.68 -57.95 8.76
CA ASP A 705 -48.82 -58.15 7.85
C ASP A 705 -49.03 -56.96 6.90
N VAL A 706 -48.49 -55.79 7.24
CA VAL A 706 -48.76 -54.51 6.54
C VAL A 706 -47.48 -53.85 6.03
N LEU A 707 -46.35 -54.06 6.70
CA LEU A 707 -45.07 -53.46 6.33
C LEU A 707 -43.97 -54.52 6.21
N SER A 708 -43.09 -54.34 5.22
CA SER A 708 -41.87 -55.13 5.05
C SER A 708 -40.63 -54.27 5.25
N VAL A 709 -39.55 -54.85 5.80
CA VAL A 709 -38.25 -54.15 5.90
C VAL A 709 -37.77 -53.78 4.49
N GLY A 710 -37.36 -52.54 4.29
CA GLY A 710 -36.97 -51.97 3.00
C GLY A 710 -38.11 -51.33 2.21
N GLN A 711 -39.37 -51.45 2.66
CA GLN A 711 -40.51 -50.79 2.02
C GLN A 711 -40.44 -49.27 2.21
N LYS A 712 -40.73 -48.51 1.16
CA LYS A 712 -40.87 -47.05 1.22
C LYS A 712 -42.33 -46.68 1.49
N LEU A 713 -42.58 -45.77 2.42
CA LEU A 713 -43.91 -45.21 2.67
C LEU A 713 -43.82 -43.71 2.96
N GLN A 714 -44.86 -42.97 2.58
CA GLN A 714 -45.00 -41.58 3.01
C GLN A 714 -45.48 -41.54 4.47
N VAL A 715 -44.80 -40.74 5.26
CA VAL A 715 -45.05 -40.57 6.70
C VAL A 715 -45.02 -39.10 7.06
N GLU A 716 -45.93 -38.69 7.94
CA GLU A 716 -45.99 -37.35 8.51
C GLU A 716 -45.59 -37.38 9.98
N ILE A 717 -44.89 -36.36 10.44
CA ILE A 717 -44.47 -36.25 11.84
C ILE A 717 -45.64 -35.77 12.69
N ASN A 718 -46.23 -36.67 13.46
CA ASN A 718 -47.37 -36.38 14.32
C ASN A 718 -46.95 -35.70 15.64
N LYS A 719 -45.86 -36.17 16.24
CA LYS A 719 -45.39 -35.62 17.52
C LYS A 719 -43.90 -35.86 17.73
N ILE A 720 -43.25 -34.91 18.38
CA ILE A 720 -41.89 -35.04 18.91
C ILE A 720 -42.00 -35.15 20.43
N ASP A 721 -41.43 -36.21 21.03
CA ASP A 721 -41.44 -36.37 22.49
C ASP A 721 -40.36 -35.52 23.17
N ASP A 722 -40.46 -35.36 24.49
CA ASP A 722 -39.50 -34.55 25.29
C ASP A 722 -38.06 -35.11 25.26
N ARG A 723 -37.84 -36.28 24.64
CA ARG A 723 -36.54 -36.94 24.45
C ARG A 723 -36.09 -36.90 22.98
N GLY A 724 -36.78 -36.15 22.11
CA GLY A 724 -36.44 -35.97 20.70
C GLY A 724 -36.83 -37.13 19.78
N LYS A 725 -37.66 -38.09 20.23
CA LYS A 725 -38.14 -39.19 19.38
C LYS A 725 -39.31 -38.74 18.53
N LEU A 726 -39.28 -39.11 17.26
CA LEU A 726 -40.27 -38.75 16.26
C LEU A 726 -41.36 -39.83 16.20
N SER A 727 -42.60 -39.45 16.47
CA SER A 727 -43.79 -40.27 16.26
C SER A 727 -44.36 -39.95 14.88
N LEU A 728 -44.53 -40.98 14.07
CA LEU A 728 -44.94 -40.88 12.67
C LEU A 728 -46.34 -41.44 12.45
N VAL A 729 -47.09 -40.85 11.52
CA VAL A 729 -48.34 -41.38 10.99
C VAL A 729 -48.20 -41.62 9.49
N PRO A 730 -48.70 -42.74 8.94
CA PRO A 730 -48.71 -42.95 7.50
C PRO A 730 -49.60 -41.91 6.81
N VAL A 731 -49.17 -41.40 5.66
CA VAL A 731 -50.02 -40.58 4.78
C VAL A 731 -50.61 -41.50 3.73
N VAL A 732 -51.93 -41.53 3.63
CA VAL A 732 -52.66 -42.23 2.58
C VAL A 732 -53.23 -41.16 1.67
N ASP A 733 -52.71 -41.03 0.46
CA ASP A 733 -53.26 -40.11 -0.53
C ASP A 733 -54.63 -40.65 -0.98
N GLU A 734 -55.72 -39.99 -0.59
CA GLU A 734 -57.04 -40.17 -1.18
C GLU A 734 -57.05 -39.51 -2.57
N ASP A 735 -56.43 -40.14 -3.56
CA ASP A 735 -56.71 -39.93 -4.99
C ASP A 735 -55.90 -40.94 -5.83
N ASP A 736 -56.41 -42.16 -5.94
CA ASP A 736 -55.84 -43.19 -6.81
C ASP A 736 -56.92 -43.82 -7.71
N ASP A 737 -57.68 -42.96 -8.41
CA ASP A 737 -58.66 -43.39 -9.42
C ASP A 737 -58.55 -42.68 -10.79
N ASN A 738 -57.44 -41.98 -11.07
CA ASN A 738 -57.28 -41.26 -12.36
C ASN A 738 -55.93 -41.40 -13.09
N ASN A 739 -55.05 -42.34 -12.73
CA ASN A 739 -53.80 -42.55 -13.48
C ASN A 739 -53.59 -43.96 -14.04
N LYS A 740 -54.69 -44.59 -14.48
CA LYS A 740 -54.65 -45.73 -15.42
C LYS A 740 -54.93 -45.25 -16.85
N GLN A 741 -54.15 -44.30 -17.36
CA GLN A 741 -54.20 -43.98 -18.79
C GLN A 741 -52.96 -43.25 -19.37
N SER A 742 -51.73 -43.63 -19.00
CA SER A 742 -50.55 -43.21 -19.78
C SER A 742 -49.28 -44.02 -19.51
N VAL A 743 -49.39 -45.36 -19.45
CA VAL A 743 -48.22 -46.25 -19.54
C VAL A 743 -48.57 -47.39 -20.50
N ASN A 744 -48.61 -47.07 -21.79
CA ASN A 744 -48.51 -48.04 -22.87
C ASN A 744 -47.98 -47.33 -24.11
N GLN A 745 -46.67 -47.06 -24.10
CA GLN A 745 -45.84 -46.97 -25.31
C GLN A 745 -44.38 -46.86 -24.86
N VAL A 746 -43.66 -47.97 -24.92
CA VAL A 746 -42.20 -48.00 -24.86
C VAL A 746 -41.73 -48.91 -25.99
N ASN A 747 -40.73 -48.41 -26.73
CA ASN A 747 -39.81 -49.08 -27.68
C ASN A 747 -40.17 -49.13 -29.17
N GLU A 748 -39.66 -48.15 -29.93
CA GLU A 748 -38.83 -48.40 -31.12
C GLU A 748 -37.62 -47.44 -31.08
N PRO A 749 -36.38 -47.90 -31.37
CA PRO A 749 -35.21 -47.03 -31.45
C PRO A 749 -35.10 -46.39 -32.84
N ALA A 750 -34.89 -45.08 -32.89
CA ALA A 750 -34.59 -44.38 -34.14
C ALA A 750 -33.08 -44.42 -34.43
N GLU A 751 -32.74 -44.94 -35.61
CA GLU A 751 -31.41 -44.95 -36.22
C GLU A 751 -30.96 -43.52 -36.59
N GLU A 752 -29.66 -43.25 -36.42
CA GLU A 752 -28.95 -42.09 -36.98
C GLU A 752 -28.92 -42.16 -38.52
N PRO A 753 -29.02 -41.04 -39.24
CA PRO A 753 -28.54 -40.97 -40.61
C PRO A 753 -27.10 -40.46 -40.65
N VAL A 754 -26.22 -41.34 -41.12
CA VAL A 754 -24.94 -40.98 -41.75
C VAL A 754 -25.26 -40.59 -43.20
N GLU A 755 -24.73 -39.46 -43.68
CA GLU A 755 -23.83 -39.41 -44.85
C GLU A 755 -23.56 -37.96 -45.33
N ASP A 756 -22.27 -37.79 -45.68
CA ASP A 756 -21.61 -36.86 -46.62
C ASP A 756 -21.52 -35.35 -46.38
#